data_AF-A0A938GWE7-F1
#
_entry.id   AF-A0A938GWE7-F1
#
_cell.length_a   1.000
_cell.length_b   1.000
_cell.length_c   1.000
_cell.angle_alpha   90.00
_cell.angle_beta   90.00
_cell.angle_gamma   90.00
#
_symmetry.space_group_name_H-M   'P 1'
#
loop_
_entity.id
_entity.type
_entity.pdbx_description
1 polymer ?
#
loop_
_entity_poly.entity_id
_entity_poly.type
_entity_poly.pdbx_seq_one_letter_code
_entity_poly.pdbx_strand_id
1 'polypeptide(L)'
;GILDDVTGTSLAYDADFDLEANDVRRCVFVGLGADGTVGANKNSIKIIGEQTSNYAQGYFVYDSKKSGSMTISHLRFGPRPIRAPYLIRRAEFVACSELSFVGRFDVLGYAAPGATVLLNSPYAPEETWRKLPREWQEALVAKKLRLFVINATQVAQTCGMGRRTNTVLQTCFFALSGVLPQDEAIAQIKKAITKTYGRKGEQIVKMNFAAVDAALAGLHEVAIPAAVDADARVTPPPSFAGETDFVQKVTARLLANQGDLMPVSAMPIDGCWPTSTARVEKRNIALEVPAWDPAICIQCNKCVLVCPHAAIRAKFCPPEQFAGAPEGYVTAPFRSNEFPGQRYTLQVAPEDCTGCSLCVQVCPAKDKTNPRHKAIDMVPQPPRLDKDRAHWDFFLELPEPDRTRLDVTSVKGTQFMQPLFEFSGACAGCGETPYLKLLTQLVGDRLLITNATGCSSIYGGNLPTTPYCANKDGRGPTWANSLFEDNAEFGLGLHFAVEQRTKTGRELLQHLAGRIGPDLAQAILQADQSTEAGIAMLRAKIEQLKAILRPLDTAEARRLLAVADDLVKKSVWIVGGDGWAYDIGYGGLDHVLASGANVKVLVLDTEVYSNTGGQSSKATPIGAVAKFAAGGKEIAKKDLALIAMQYGHVYVARVAFGAKDGQTVLAMREAEAYRGPALVLAYSHCIAHGFPLHLGAEQQKLAVDSGYWPLFRYDPRLAAKGEIPLRLDSPAPKIGLDKFMSNETRFGMLRNVAPARADELAARAQDHVRRHYALYQHLAAPAAGSNPGHPSS
;
A
#
# COMPACT_ATOMS: atom_id res chain seq x y z
N GLY A 1 17.90 -25.32 -11.81
CA GLY A 1 16.55 -24.73 -11.85
C GLY A 1 16.07 -24.44 -10.46
N ILE A 2 16.07 -25.45 -9.60
CA ILE A 2 15.85 -25.37 -8.15
C ILE A 2 16.84 -26.29 -7.45
N LEU A 3 16.95 -26.20 -6.13
CA LEU A 3 17.59 -27.19 -5.28
C LEU A 3 16.50 -28.05 -4.62
N ASP A 4 16.27 -29.26 -5.16
CA ASP A 4 15.28 -30.19 -4.61
C ASP A 4 15.98 -31.19 -3.69
N ASP A 5 16.10 -30.80 -2.43
CA ASP A 5 16.64 -31.60 -1.34
C ASP A 5 15.58 -32.45 -0.62
N VAL A 6 14.32 -32.44 -1.10
CA VAL A 6 13.22 -33.23 -0.55
C VAL A 6 13.01 -34.50 -1.36
N THR A 7 12.88 -34.38 -2.69
CA THR A 7 12.66 -35.54 -3.58
C THR A 7 13.88 -35.89 -4.44
N GLY A 8 14.96 -35.10 -4.38
CA GLY A 8 16.22 -35.40 -5.05
C GLY A 8 16.17 -35.32 -6.57
N THR A 9 15.23 -34.58 -7.15
CA THR A 9 14.99 -34.53 -8.60
C THR A 9 15.81 -33.45 -9.33
N SER A 10 16.51 -32.58 -8.60
CA SER A 10 17.31 -31.50 -9.20
C SER A 10 18.61 -32.02 -9.83
N LEU A 11 18.91 -31.56 -11.05
CA LEU A 11 20.19 -31.81 -11.73
C LEU A 11 21.27 -30.81 -11.29
N ALA A 12 22.49 -31.31 -11.10
CA ALA A 12 23.66 -30.45 -10.94
C ALA A 12 23.96 -29.66 -12.22
N TYR A 13 24.43 -28.42 -12.09
CA TYR A 13 24.79 -27.56 -13.21
C TYR A 13 25.99 -26.68 -12.86
N ASP A 14 26.73 -26.23 -13.88
CA ASP A 14 27.80 -25.27 -13.74
C ASP A 14 27.23 -23.83 -13.75
N ALA A 15 27.36 -23.13 -12.61
CA ALA A 15 26.86 -21.77 -12.45
C ALA A 15 27.68 -20.72 -13.21
N ASP A 16 28.92 -21.04 -13.61
CA ASP A 16 29.82 -20.15 -14.34
C ASP A 16 29.76 -20.31 -15.86
N PHE A 17 28.97 -21.28 -16.34
CA PHE A 17 28.78 -21.53 -17.76
C PHE A 17 28.15 -20.31 -18.47
N ASP A 18 28.91 -19.70 -19.40
CA ASP A 18 28.50 -18.57 -20.25
C ASP A 18 28.48 -19.00 -21.73
N LEU A 19 27.38 -18.72 -22.41
CA LEU A 19 27.13 -19.05 -23.81
C LEU A 19 27.23 -17.82 -24.73
N GLU A 20 27.31 -16.63 -24.15
CA GLU A 20 27.25 -15.38 -24.92
C GLU A 20 28.62 -15.04 -25.50
N ALA A 21 28.63 -14.70 -26.78
CA ALA A 21 29.84 -14.33 -27.49
C ALA A 21 30.29 -12.91 -27.14
N ASN A 22 31.60 -12.65 -27.24
CA ASN A 22 32.21 -11.36 -26.91
C ASN A 22 31.75 -10.18 -27.79
N ASP A 23 31.07 -10.45 -28.92
CA ASP A 23 30.49 -9.44 -29.82
C ASP A 23 29.10 -8.96 -29.38
N VAL A 24 28.55 -9.47 -28.26
CA VAL A 24 27.30 -9.01 -27.67
C VAL A 24 27.58 -8.14 -26.45
N ARG A 25 27.13 -6.88 -26.51
CA ARG A 25 27.22 -5.96 -25.38
C ARG A 25 26.06 -6.18 -24.42
N ARG A 26 26.37 -6.39 -23.14
CA ARG A 26 25.43 -6.72 -22.06
C ARG A 26 25.39 -5.57 -21.04
N CYS A 27 24.19 -5.07 -20.80
CA CYS A 27 23.96 -3.92 -19.92
C CYS A 27 22.89 -4.25 -18.89
N VAL A 28 23.18 -4.00 -17.61
CA VAL A 28 22.24 -4.18 -16.50
C VAL A 28 21.96 -2.84 -15.83
N PHE A 29 20.69 -2.55 -15.57
CA PHE A 29 20.27 -1.32 -14.89
C PHE A 29 19.41 -1.69 -13.70
N VAL A 30 19.89 -1.34 -12.51
CA VAL A 30 19.15 -1.47 -11.26
C VAL A 30 18.57 -0.10 -10.92
N GLY A 31 17.24 -0.01 -10.87
CA GLY A 31 16.56 1.24 -10.58
C GLY A 31 15.32 1.11 -9.71
N LEU A 32 14.76 2.24 -9.29
CA LEU A 32 13.63 2.30 -8.37
C LEU A 32 12.30 2.33 -9.14
N GLY A 33 11.31 1.57 -8.67
CA GLY A 33 9.98 1.52 -9.25
C GLY A 33 9.36 2.92 -9.34
N ALA A 34 9.06 3.35 -10.57
CA ALA A 34 8.58 4.67 -10.97
C ALA A 34 9.62 5.82 -11.08
N ASP A 35 10.92 5.53 -11.05
CA ASP A 35 11.99 6.51 -11.33
C ASP A 35 12.17 6.84 -12.84
N GLY A 36 11.60 5.99 -13.72
CA GLY A 36 11.66 6.12 -15.17
C GLY A 36 12.77 5.31 -15.86
N THR A 37 13.59 4.55 -15.14
CA THR A 37 14.69 3.71 -15.64
C THR A 37 14.21 2.74 -16.72
N VAL A 38 13.17 1.95 -16.43
CA VAL A 38 12.56 1.02 -17.41
C VAL A 38 12.10 1.73 -18.68
N GLY A 39 11.51 2.92 -18.55
CA GLY A 39 11.04 3.72 -19.67
C GLY A 39 12.18 4.20 -20.55
N ALA A 40 13.25 4.71 -19.93
CA ALA A 40 14.49 5.09 -20.61
C ALA A 40 15.15 3.91 -21.31
N ASN A 41 15.16 2.72 -20.70
CA ASN A 41 15.73 1.51 -21.29
C ASN A 41 14.93 1.02 -22.50
N LYS A 42 13.59 1.03 -22.43
CA LYS A 42 12.72 0.75 -23.58
C LYS A 42 12.96 1.73 -24.72
N ASN A 43 13.20 3.01 -24.40
CA ASN A 43 13.52 4.02 -25.40
C ASN A 43 14.90 3.76 -26.02
N SER A 44 15.92 3.46 -25.21
CA SER A 44 17.28 3.16 -25.66
C SER A 44 17.31 1.95 -26.61
N ILE A 45 16.55 0.90 -26.31
CA ILE A 45 16.36 -0.26 -27.20
C ILE A 45 15.82 0.18 -28.56
N LYS A 46 14.80 1.05 -28.59
CA LYS A 46 14.25 1.57 -29.85
C LYS A 46 15.26 2.41 -30.61
N ILE A 47 15.97 3.30 -29.93
CA ILE A 47 17.00 4.14 -30.56
C ILE A 47 18.05 3.25 -31.22
N ILE A 48 18.62 2.29 -30.49
CA ILE A 48 19.70 1.44 -31.03
C ILE A 48 19.16 0.50 -32.11
N GLY A 49 18.01 -0.15 -31.90
CA GLY A 49 17.44 -1.09 -32.85
C GLY A 49 16.87 -0.46 -34.12
N GLU A 50 16.39 0.79 -34.07
CA GLU A 50 15.85 1.49 -35.26
C GLU A 50 16.89 2.34 -35.98
N GLN A 51 17.99 2.75 -35.33
CA GLN A 51 18.99 3.65 -35.92
C GLN A 51 20.32 2.96 -36.25
N THR A 52 20.50 1.67 -35.91
CA THR A 52 21.75 0.92 -36.14
C THR A 52 21.44 -0.44 -36.76
N SER A 53 22.46 -1.16 -37.25
CA SER A 53 22.34 -2.54 -37.71
C SER A 53 22.34 -3.57 -36.58
N ASN A 54 22.50 -3.14 -35.31
CA ASN A 54 22.50 -4.04 -34.18
C ASN A 54 21.10 -4.61 -33.92
N TYR A 55 21.07 -5.90 -33.60
CA TYR A 55 19.94 -6.49 -32.91
C TYR A 55 19.92 -5.98 -31.47
N ALA A 56 18.73 -5.70 -30.96
CA ALA A 56 18.51 -5.25 -29.60
C ALA A 56 17.53 -6.18 -28.87
N GLN A 57 17.87 -6.58 -27.64
CA GLN A 57 17.02 -7.36 -26.76
C GLN A 57 16.85 -6.63 -25.42
N GLY A 58 15.65 -6.64 -24.87
CA GLY A 58 15.38 -6.11 -23.54
C GLY A 58 14.46 -7.02 -22.74
N TYR A 59 14.85 -7.32 -21.51
CA TYR A 59 14.03 -8.00 -20.51
C TYR A 59 14.00 -7.18 -19.22
N PHE A 60 12.84 -7.11 -18.57
CA PHE A 60 12.63 -6.26 -17.41
C PHE A 60 12.07 -7.09 -16.26
N VAL A 61 12.83 -7.19 -15.17
CA VAL A 61 12.39 -7.79 -13.92
C VAL A 61 11.78 -6.68 -13.07
N TYR A 62 10.50 -6.85 -12.73
CA TYR A 62 9.77 -5.96 -11.85
C TYR A 62 9.52 -6.66 -10.53
N ASP A 63 9.54 -5.90 -9.44
CA ASP A 63 8.93 -6.32 -8.18
C ASP A 63 7.39 -6.24 -8.32
N SER A 64 6.69 -7.09 -7.59
CA SER A 64 5.24 -7.07 -7.43
C SER A 64 4.74 -5.89 -6.61
N LYS A 65 5.60 -5.26 -5.77
CA LYS A 65 5.30 -3.96 -5.16
C LYS A 65 5.15 -2.89 -6.25
N LYS A 66 4.01 -2.20 -6.24
CA LYS A 66 3.63 -1.24 -7.29
C LYS A 66 4.53 0.00 -7.41
N SER A 67 5.19 0.41 -6.33
CA SER A 67 6.09 1.57 -6.34
C SER A 67 7.16 1.49 -5.25
N GLY A 68 8.32 2.10 -5.51
CA GLY A 68 9.41 2.22 -4.53
C GLY A 68 10.14 0.91 -4.26
N SER A 69 10.08 -0.03 -5.20
CA SER A 69 10.77 -1.33 -5.19
C SER A 69 11.87 -1.38 -6.24
N MET A 70 12.73 -2.40 -6.20
CA MET A 70 13.79 -2.55 -7.20
C MET A 70 13.22 -3.02 -8.55
N THR A 71 13.77 -2.50 -9.63
CA THR A 71 13.57 -2.98 -11.00
C THR A 71 14.93 -3.27 -11.62
N ILE A 72 15.02 -4.37 -12.37
CA ILE A 72 16.28 -4.76 -13.03
C ILE A 72 16.02 -4.89 -14.53
N SER A 73 16.69 -4.07 -15.32
CA SER A 73 16.61 -4.12 -16.78
C SER A 73 17.84 -4.82 -17.34
N HIS A 74 17.63 -5.85 -18.17
CA HIS A 74 18.67 -6.59 -18.87
C HIS A 74 18.59 -6.26 -20.36
N LEU A 75 19.63 -5.62 -20.89
CA LEU A 75 19.69 -5.17 -22.27
C LEU A 75 20.87 -5.83 -22.96
N ARG A 76 20.65 -6.31 -24.19
CA ARG A 76 21.71 -6.85 -25.05
C ARG A 76 21.69 -6.17 -26.42
N PHE A 77 22.87 -5.89 -26.95
CA PHE A 77 23.05 -5.31 -28.28
C PHE A 77 24.17 -6.05 -29.03
N GLY A 78 23.99 -6.36 -30.30
CA GLY A 78 25.05 -6.98 -31.09
C GLY A 78 24.73 -7.12 -32.57
N PRO A 79 25.72 -7.46 -33.41
CA PRO A 79 25.58 -7.48 -34.87
C PRO A 79 24.79 -8.69 -35.39
N ARG A 80 24.48 -9.68 -34.53
CA ARG A 80 23.80 -10.93 -34.89
C ARG A 80 22.51 -11.11 -34.09
N PRO A 81 21.54 -11.91 -34.58
CA PRO A 81 20.33 -12.20 -33.83
C PRO A 81 20.61 -12.72 -32.42
N ILE A 82 20.06 -12.05 -31.40
CA ILE A 82 20.28 -12.39 -29.99
C ILE A 82 19.33 -13.51 -29.57
N ARG A 83 19.87 -14.70 -29.27
CA ARG A 83 19.12 -15.89 -28.84
C ARG A 83 19.40 -16.26 -27.37
N ALA A 84 19.19 -15.30 -26.47
CA ALA A 84 19.44 -15.45 -25.04
C ALA A 84 18.17 -15.15 -24.22
N PRO A 85 17.18 -16.06 -24.15
CA PRO A 85 15.95 -15.86 -23.37
C PRO A 85 16.17 -16.09 -21.86
N TYR A 86 17.25 -15.54 -21.31
CA TYR A 86 17.64 -15.65 -19.90
C TYR A 86 18.29 -14.34 -19.41
N LEU A 87 18.37 -14.17 -18.08
CA LEU A 87 18.91 -12.97 -17.45
C LEU A 87 20.43 -12.84 -17.64
N ILE A 88 20.90 -11.61 -17.72
CA ILE A 88 22.35 -11.32 -17.78
C ILE A 88 22.95 -11.57 -16.40
N ARG A 89 23.99 -12.41 -16.33
CA ARG A 89 24.76 -12.69 -15.10
C ARG A 89 26.07 -11.91 -15.02
N ARG A 90 26.65 -11.56 -16.18
CA ARG A 90 27.88 -10.78 -16.31
C ARG A 90 27.69 -9.73 -17.40
N ALA A 91 27.86 -8.47 -17.05
CA ALA A 91 27.59 -7.31 -17.89
C ALA A 91 28.83 -6.43 -17.98
N GLU A 92 29.10 -5.88 -19.16
CA GLU A 92 30.18 -4.90 -19.33
C GLU A 92 29.76 -3.48 -18.90
N PHE A 93 28.46 -3.26 -18.71
CA PHE A 93 27.91 -2.01 -18.18
C PHE A 93 26.86 -2.30 -17.10
N VAL A 94 27.02 -1.70 -15.92
CA VAL A 94 26.05 -1.78 -14.82
C VAL A 94 25.71 -0.38 -14.34
N ALA A 95 24.42 -0.04 -14.25
CA ALA A 95 23.96 1.23 -13.69
C ALA A 95 23.11 1.03 -12.44
N CYS A 96 23.31 1.88 -11.44
CA CYS A 96 22.54 1.96 -10.21
C CYS A 96 21.92 3.36 -10.08
N SER A 97 20.60 3.47 -10.21
CA SER A 97 19.92 4.78 -10.25
C SER A 97 19.73 5.41 -8.87
N GLU A 98 19.99 4.68 -7.78
CA GLU A 98 19.82 5.14 -6.40
C GLU A 98 21.00 4.73 -5.53
N LEU A 99 21.55 5.67 -4.76
CA LEU A 99 22.61 5.38 -3.78
C LEU A 99 22.10 4.45 -2.66
N SER A 100 20.80 4.48 -2.33
CA SER A 100 20.21 3.67 -1.27
C SER A 100 20.24 2.17 -1.54
N PHE A 101 20.53 1.73 -2.77
CA PHE A 101 20.72 0.30 -3.09
C PHE A 101 22.13 -0.20 -2.78
N VAL A 102 23.12 0.70 -2.70
CA VAL A 102 24.50 0.36 -2.34
C VAL A 102 24.51 -0.26 -0.94
N GLY A 103 25.18 -1.40 -0.80
CA GLY A 103 25.26 -2.15 0.46
C GLY A 103 24.02 -3.00 0.80
N ARG A 104 22.86 -2.75 0.19
CA ARG A 104 21.63 -3.53 0.43
C ARG A 104 21.40 -4.63 -0.60
N PHE A 105 21.80 -4.37 -1.85
CA PHE A 105 21.69 -5.32 -2.95
C PHE A 105 23.05 -5.53 -3.61
N ASP A 106 23.29 -6.75 -4.08
CA ASP A 106 24.50 -7.08 -4.84
C ASP A 106 24.38 -6.61 -6.30
N VAL A 107 24.39 -5.29 -6.49
CA VAL A 107 24.36 -4.69 -7.84
C VAL A 107 25.63 -5.00 -8.61
N LEU A 108 26.79 -5.02 -7.94
CA LEU A 108 28.08 -5.31 -8.56
C LEU A 108 28.27 -6.80 -8.89
N GLY A 109 27.42 -7.68 -8.38
CA GLY A 109 27.34 -9.09 -8.77
C GLY A 109 27.15 -9.27 -10.28
N TYR A 110 26.39 -8.37 -10.91
CA TYR A 110 26.18 -8.37 -12.37
C TYR A 110 27.40 -7.87 -13.17
N ALA A 111 28.37 -7.19 -12.54
CA ALA A 111 29.50 -6.60 -13.26
C ALA A 111 30.55 -7.66 -13.61
N ALA A 112 30.92 -7.74 -14.90
CA ALA A 112 32.07 -8.48 -15.37
C ALA A 112 33.38 -7.78 -14.93
N PRO A 113 34.53 -8.49 -14.87
CA PRO A 113 35.83 -7.84 -14.68
C PRO A 113 36.08 -6.75 -15.74
N GLY A 114 36.52 -5.57 -15.31
CA GLY A 114 36.75 -4.41 -16.18
C GLY A 114 35.49 -3.65 -16.61
N ALA A 115 34.31 -4.01 -16.09
CA ALA A 115 33.06 -3.37 -16.48
C ALA A 115 32.97 -1.90 -16.03
N THR A 116 32.17 -1.13 -16.76
CA THR A 116 31.82 0.26 -16.41
C THR A 116 30.60 0.26 -15.49
N VAL A 117 30.72 0.96 -14.37
CA VAL A 117 29.66 1.14 -13.37
C VAL A 117 29.23 2.60 -13.35
N LEU A 118 27.93 2.87 -13.48
CA LEU A 118 27.33 4.20 -13.31
C LEU A 118 26.52 4.24 -12.02
N LEU A 119 26.81 5.18 -11.12
CA LEU A 119 26.08 5.37 -9.86
C LEU A 119 25.51 6.78 -9.76
N ASN A 120 24.20 6.90 -9.55
CA ASN A 120 23.58 8.17 -9.17
C ASN A 120 23.90 8.46 -7.69
N SER A 121 24.70 9.50 -7.44
CA SER A 121 25.13 9.89 -6.10
C SER A 121 24.94 11.39 -5.90
N PRO A 122 24.41 11.84 -4.75
CA PRO A 122 24.30 13.27 -4.46
C PRO A 122 25.64 13.92 -4.09
N TYR A 123 26.72 13.15 -4.01
CA TYR A 123 28.04 13.57 -3.54
C TYR A 123 29.04 13.71 -4.69
N ALA A 124 30.14 14.43 -4.44
CA ALA A 124 31.28 14.53 -5.36
C ALA A 124 32.05 13.20 -5.42
N PRO A 125 32.83 12.90 -6.49
CA PRO A 125 33.52 11.62 -6.70
C PRO A 125 34.28 11.07 -5.49
N GLU A 126 35.09 11.90 -4.85
CA GLU A 126 35.93 11.55 -3.71
C GLU A 126 35.10 11.28 -2.46
N GLU A 127 34.03 12.07 -2.25
CA GLU A 127 33.11 11.86 -1.14
C GLU A 127 32.24 10.61 -1.37
N THR A 128 31.81 10.35 -2.60
CA THR A 128 31.08 9.13 -2.95
C THR A 128 31.94 7.91 -2.63
N TRP A 129 33.21 7.87 -3.05
CA TRP A 129 34.13 6.77 -2.74
C TRP A 129 34.19 6.46 -1.23
N ARG A 130 34.45 7.48 -0.41
CA ARG A 130 34.52 7.35 1.06
C ARG A 130 33.22 6.86 1.70
N LYS A 131 32.09 7.11 1.06
CA LYS A 131 30.76 6.69 1.53
C LYS A 131 30.36 5.31 1.02
N LEU A 132 31.08 4.73 0.05
CA LEU A 132 30.84 3.36 -0.38
C LEU A 132 31.22 2.39 0.74
N PRO A 133 30.41 1.35 0.98
CA PRO A 133 30.74 0.35 1.97
C PRO A 133 31.90 -0.52 1.49
N ARG A 134 32.56 -1.17 2.45
CA ARG A 134 33.77 -1.98 2.22
C ARG A 134 33.58 -3.00 1.10
N GLU A 135 32.48 -3.75 1.12
CA GLU A 135 32.20 -4.79 0.12
C GLU A 135 32.08 -4.24 -1.31
N TRP A 136 31.61 -2.99 -1.47
CA TRP A 136 31.58 -2.32 -2.78
C TRP A 136 32.97 -1.86 -3.20
N GLN A 137 33.75 -1.28 -2.27
CA GLN A 137 35.13 -0.90 -2.56
C GLN A 137 35.98 -2.14 -2.94
N GLU A 138 35.82 -3.25 -2.21
CA GLU A 138 36.48 -4.53 -2.50
C GLU A 138 36.11 -5.06 -3.88
N ALA A 139 34.81 -5.08 -4.22
CA ALA A 139 34.34 -5.53 -5.53
C ALA A 139 34.86 -4.64 -6.68
N LEU A 140 34.87 -3.32 -6.49
CA LEU A 140 35.39 -2.35 -7.46
C LEU A 140 36.89 -2.59 -7.74
N VAL A 141 37.70 -2.77 -6.69
CA VAL A 141 39.14 -3.02 -6.81
C VAL A 141 39.42 -4.40 -7.40
N ALA A 142 38.82 -5.45 -6.84
CA ALA A 142 39.10 -6.84 -7.24
C ALA A 142 38.71 -7.12 -8.69
N LYS A 143 37.56 -6.59 -9.14
CA LYS A 143 37.11 -6.73 -10.53
C LYS A 143 37.69 -5.67 -11.47
N LYS A 144 38.53 -4.74 -10.99
CA LYS A 144 39.11 -3.62 -11.77
C LYS A 144 38.04 -2.81 -12.52
N LEU A 145 36.93 -2.52 -11.84
CA LEU A 145 35.80 -1.82 -12.43
C LEU A 145 36.13 -0.34 -12.68
N ARG A 146 35.39 0.31 -13.57
CA ARG A 146 35.45 1.77 -13.76
C ARG A 146 34.19 2.41 -13.21
N LEU A 147 34.31 3.21 -12.15
CA LEU A 147 33.17 3.84 -11.50
C LEU A 147 32.96 5.27 -12.00
N PHE A 148 31.76 5.55 -12.46
CA PHE A 148 31.29 6.89 -12.83
C PHE A 148 30.15 7.31 -11.92
N VAL A 149 30.16 8.58 -11.51
CA VAL A 149 29.14 9.15 -10.63
C VAL A 149 28.53 10.42 -11.23
N ILE A 150 27.27 10.65 -10.88
CA ILE A 150 26.53 11.87 -11.23
C ILE A 150 25.45 12.15 -10.19
N ASN A 151 25.23 13.43 -9.86
CA ASN A 151 24.05 13.86 -9.11
C ASN A 151 22.88 14.13 -10.06
N ALA A 152 22.25 13.05 -10.55
CA ALA A 152 21.20 13.16 -11.56
C ALA A 152 19.97 13.93 -11.05
N THR A 153 19.72 13.89 -9.74
CA THR A 153 18.64 14.63 -9.09
C THR A 153 18.88 16.13 -9.16
N GLN A 154 20.08 16.61 -8.83
CA GLN A 154 20.43 18.02 -8.93
C GLN A 154 20.39 18.50 -10.38
N VAL A 155 20.95 17.73 -11.32
CA VAL A 155 20.89 18.05 -12.75
C VAL A 155 19.43 18.17 -13.22
N ALA A 156 18.57 17.23 -12.84
CA ALA A 156 17.15 17.28 -13.19
C ALA A 156 16.43 18.50 -12.61
N GLN A 157 16.72 18.88 -11.35
CA GLN A 157 16.13 20.04 -10.72
C GLN A 157 16.58 21.35 -11.38
N THR A 158 17.88 21.52 -11.62
CA THR A 158 18.43 22.73 -12.26
C THR A 158 17.91 22.90 -13.69
N CYS A 159 17.70 21.80 -14.42
CA CYS A 159 17.11 21.82 -15.76
C CYS A 159 15.57 21.91 -15.77
N GLY A 160 14.91 22.06 -14.61
CA GLY A 160 13.46 22.18 -14.49
C GLY A 160 12.67 20.88 -14.78
N MET A 161 13.33 19.73 -14.73
CA MET A 161 12.71 18.40 -14.90
C MET A 161 12.14 17.81 -13.60
N GLY A 162 12.31 18.51 -12.47
CA GLY A 162 11.82 18.07 -11.16
C GLY A 162 12.58 16.85 -10.66
N ARG A 163 11.87 15.79 -10.25
CA ARG A 163 12.44 14.53 -9.73
C ARG A 163 12.77 13.49 -10.82
N ARG A 164 12.71 13.86 -12.10
CA ARG A 164 12.90 12.90 -13.22
C ARG A 164 14.36 12.80 -13.62
N THR A 165 15.05 11.77 -13.16
CA THR A 165 16.47 11.50 -13.46
C THR A 165 16.68 10.67 -14.73
N ASN A 166 15.62 10.09 -15.29
CA ASN A 166 15.69 9.13 -16.39
C ASN A 166 16.43 9.65 -17.65
N THR A 167 16.16 10.88 -18.12
CA THR A 167 16.86 11.45 -19.29
C THR A 167 18.36 11.66 -19.00
N VAL A 168 18.71 12.05 -17.77
CA VAL A 168 20.10 12.27 -17.34
C VAL A 168 20.87 10.95 -17.35
N LEU A 169 20.32 9.92 -16.70
CA LEU A 169 20.96 8.60 -16.63
C LEU A 169 21.00 7.89 -17.99
N GLN A 170 19.98 8.07 -18.82
CA GLN A 170 19.98 7.58 -20.20
C GLN A 170 21.12 8.19 -21.02
N THR A 171 21.37 9.50 -20.86
CA THR A 171 22.47 10.19 -21.53
C THR A 171 23.82 9.61 -21.10
N CYS A 172 24.00 9.39 -19.80
CA CYS A 172 25.20 8.77 -19.25
C CYS A 172 25.42 7.36 -19.79
N PHE A 173 24.36 6.56 -19.91
CA PHE A 173 24.44 5.22 -20.54
C PHE A 173 24.96 5.29 -21.98
N PHE A 174 24.44 6.19 -22.81
CA PHE A 174 24.90 6.32 -24.18
C PHE A 174 26.36 6.79 -24.28
N ALA A 175 26.81 7.66 -23.37
CA ALA A 175 28.20 8.11 -23.32
C ALA A 175 29.18 7.02 -22.86
N LEU A 176 28.75 6.11 -21.96
CA LEU A 176 29.64 5.16 -21.29
C LEU A 176 29.55 3.72 -21.81
N SER A 177 28.43 3.34 -22.41
CA SER A 177 28.15 1.93 -22.73
C SER A 177 29.00 1.37 -23.87
N GLY A 178 29.56 2.22 -24.74
CA GLY A 178 30.32 1.79 -25.90
C GLY A 178 29.50 1.07 -26.98
N VAL A 179 28.16 1.11 -26.91
CA VAL A 179 27.28 0.55 -27.95
C VAL A 179 27.30 1.40 -29.22
N LEU A 180 27.48 2.71 -29.08
CA LEU A 180 27.64 3.67 -30.17
C LEU A 180 28.81 4.60 -29.88
N PRO A 181 29.47 5.16 -30.92
CA PRO A 181 30.35 6.31 -30.75
C PRO A 181 29.62 7.46 -30.05
N GLN A 182 30.32 8.18 -29.16
CA GLN A 182 29.71 9.18 -28.28
C GLN A 182 28.98 10.30 -29.05
N ASP A 183 29.60 10.85 -30.09
CA ASP A 183 29.01 11.93 -30.90
C ASP A 183 27.73 11.48 -31.62
N GLU A 184 27.74 10.24 -32.14
CA GLU A 184 26.58 9.64 -32.78
C GLU A 184 25.46 9.41 -31.77
N ALA A 185 25.80 8.91 -30.57
CA ALA A 185 24.84 8.64 -29.52
C ALA A 185 24.13 9.93 -29.05
N ILE A 186 24.88 11.02 -28.85
CA ILE A 186 24.34 12.34 -28.47
C ILE A 186 23.40 12.87 -29.56
N ALA A 187 23.81 12.79 -30.83
CA ALA A 187 22.99 13.22 -31.95
C ALA A 187 21.66 12.44 -32.02
N GLN A 188 21.69 11.12 -31.82
CA GLN A 188 20.50 10.27 -31.83
C GLN A 188 19.57 10.54 -30.64
N ILE A 189 20.11 10.77 -29.44
CA ILE A 189 19.32 11.18 -28.27
C ILE A 189 18.58 12.49 -28.55
N LYS A 190 19.29 13.52 -29.04
CA LYS A 190 18.69 14.83 -29.34
C LYS A 190 17.60 14.70 -30.42
N LYS A 191 17.84 13.90 -31.47
CA LYS A 191 16.85 13.58 -32.51
C LYS A 191 15.60 12.89 -31.93
N ALA A 192 15.77 11.90 -31.05
CA ALA A 192 14.67 11.19 -30.39
C ALA A 192 13.85 12.10 -29.47
N ILE A 193 14.52 13.01 -28.74
CA ILE A 193 13.88 14.03 -27.89
C ILE A 193 13.02 14.95 -28.76
N THR A 194 13.52 15.46 -29.88
CA THR A 194 12.73 16.31 -30.81
C THR A 194 11.50 15.58 -31.33
N LYS A 195 11.65 14.31 -31.77
CA LYS A 195 10.53 13.48 -32.25
C LYS A 195 9.47 13.27 -31.17
N THR A 196 9.89 13.02 -29.93
CA THR A 196 8.99 12.66 -28.82
C THR A 196 8.32 13.88 -28.20
N TYR A 197 9.06 14.97 -27.99
CA TYR A 197 8.61 16.14 -27.24
C TYR A 197 8.31 17.36 -28.10
N GLY A 198 8.62 17.34 -29.40
CA GLY A 198 8.33 18.47 -30.31
C GLY A 198 6.86 18.90 -30.29
N ARG A 199 5.93 17.93 -30.15
CA ARG A 199 4.49 18.21 -30.03
C ARG A 199 4.08 18.87 -28.71
N LYS A 200 4.94 18.86 -27.69
CA LYS A 200 4.68 19.46 -26.38
C LYS A 200 5.27 20.88 -26.24
N GLY A 201 5.88 21.41 -27.29
CA GLY A 201 6.43 22.76 -27.34
C GLY A 201 7.96 22.82 -27.29
N GLU A 202 8.53 23.83 -27.93
CA GLU A 202 9.98 24.02 -28.08
C GLU A 202 10.72 24.18 -26.75
N GLN A 203 10.07 24.78 -25.75
CA GLN A 203 10.64 24.96 -24.41
C GLN A 203 10.95 23.62 -23.73
N ILE A 204 10.07 22.62 -23.86
CA ILE A 204 10.30 21.27 -23.29
C ILE A 204 11.46 20.58 -24.02
N VAL A 205 11.57 20.75 -25.34
CA VAL A 205 12.70 20.22 -26.12
C VAL A 205 14.02 20.85 -25.67
N LYS A 206 14.07 22.18 -25.53
CA LYS A 206 15.25 22.92 -25.03
C LYS A 206 15.65 22.48 -23.63
N MET A 207 14.69 22.30 -22.72
CA MET A 207 14.96 21.78 -21.37
C MET A 207 15.58 20.38 -21.40
N ASN A 208 15.09 19.48 -22.25
CA ASN A 208 15.66 18.14 -22.38
C ASN A 208 17.07 18.19 -23.02
N PHE A 209 17.33 19.09 -23.96
CA PHE A 209 18.68 19.27 -24.52
C PHE A 209 19.65 19.80 -23.47
N ALA A 210 19.26 20.82 -22.69
CA ALA A 210 20.05 21.32 -21.59
C ALA A 210 20.35 20.23 -20.56
N ALA A 211 19.40 19.33 -20.30
CA ALA A 211 19.63 18.18 -19.43
C ALA A 211 20.64 17.17 -19.99
N VAL A 212 20.65 16.92 -21.30
CA VAL A 212 21.66 16.07 -21.96
C VAL A 212 23.04 16.69 -21.80
N ASP A 213 23.18 17.98 -22.10
CA ASP A 213 24.47 18.66 -22.04
C ASP A 213 24.97 18.76 -20.58
N ALA A 214 24.09 19.08 -19.63
CA ALA A 214 24.41 19.10 -18.21
C ALA A 214 24.74 17.71 -17.64
N ALA A 215 24.10 16.65 -18.15
CA ALA A 215 24.42 15.28 -17.77
C ALA A 215 25.86 14.91 -18.14
N LEU A 216 26.29 15.25 -19.36
CA LEU A 216 27.66 14.99 -19.82
C LEU A 216 28.69 15.80 -19.03
N ALA A 217 28.38 17.06 -18.72
CA ALA A 217 29.28 17.91 -17.93
C ALA A 217 29.39 17.49 -16.46
N GLY A 218 28.30 16.97 -15.88
CA GLY A 218 28.24 16.52 -14.48
C GLY A 218 28.60 15.04 -14.26
N LEU A 219 29.01 14.34 -15.32
CA LEU A 219 29.44 12.96 -15.25
C LEU A 219 30.95 12.90 -14.96
N HIS A 220 31.32 12.24 -13.86
CA HIS A 220 32.69 12.19 -13.40
C HIS A 220 33.15 10.75 -13.15
N GLU A 221 34.36 10.41 -13.60
CA GLU A 221 35.02 9.15 -13.24
C GLU A 221 35.63 9.27 -11.84
N VAL A 222 35.41 8.27 -11.00
CA VAL A 222 36.01 8.17 -9.67
C VAL A 222 37.36 7.50 -9.82
N ALA A 223 38.42 8.15 -9.32
CA ALA A 223 39.74 7.55 -9.25
C ALA A 223 39.75 6.44 -8.18
N ILE A 224 39.68 5.18 -8.61
CA ILE A 224 39.66 4.03 -7.71
C ILE A 224 41.08 3.76 -7.20
N PRO A 225 41.32 3.81 -5.87
CA PRO A 225 42.62 3.48 -5.29
C PRO A 225 42.98 2.00 -5.48
N ALA A 226 44.27 1.66 -5.33
CA ALA A 226 44.74 0.27 -5.44
C ALA A 226 44.28 -0.64 -4.29
N ALA A 227 43.87 -0.04 -3.16
CA ALA A 227 43.40 -0.75 -1.98
C ALA A 227 42.14 -0.06 -1.43
N VAL A 228 41.36 -0.79 -0.66
CA VAL A 228 40.16 -0.26 0.01
C VAL A 228 40.54 0.68 1.16
N ASP A 229 39.66 1.62 1.48
CA ASP A 229 39.89 2.54 2.61
C ASP A 229 39.95 1.74 3.92
N ALA A 230 40.91 2.08 4.78
CA ALA A 230 41.10 1.39 6.06
C ALA A 230 39.87 1.54 6.98
N ASP A 231 39.20 2.68 6.92
CA ASP A 231 38.00 3.04 7.68
C ASP A 231 36.68 2.76 6.95
N ALA A 232 36.74 2.14 5.75
CA ALA A 232 35.54 1.70 5.04
C ALA A 232 34.71 0.76 5.93
N ARG A 233 33.44 1.13 6.13
CA ARG A 233 32.49 0.37 6.95
C ARG A 233 31.84 -0.71 6.10
N VAL A 234 31.68 -1.90 6.67
CA VAL A 234 30.83 -2.94 6.07
C VAL A 234 29.38 -2.50 6.23
N THR A 235 28.53 -2.72 5.22
CA THR A 235 27.10 -2.48 5.42
C THR A 235 26.58 -3.45 6.48
N PRO A 236 26.01 -2.97 7.60
CA PRO A 236 25.42 -3.88 8.56
C PRO A 236 24.28 -4.63 7.87
N PRO A 237 24.28 -5.98 7.88
CA PRO A 237 23.14 -6.71 7.33
C PRO A 237 21.87 -6.30 8.08
N PRO A 238 20.70 -6.30 7.42
CA PRO A 238 19.45 -6.12 8.14
C PRO A 238 19.39 -7.09 9.32
N SER A 239 19.20 -6.57 10.52
CA SER A 239 19.10 -7.41 11.71
C SER A 239 17.70 -8.01 11.75
N PHE A 240 17.64 -9.33 11.73
CA PHE A 240 16.43 -10.11 12.01
C PHE A 240 16.50 -10.74 13.41
N ALA A 241 17.38 -10.23 14.28
CA ALA A 241 17.53 -10.71 15.63
C ALA A 241 16.22 -10.55 16.42
N GLY A 242 15.81 -11.61 17.12
CA GLY A 242 14.53 -11.65 17.84
C GLY A 242 13.31 -11.99 16.98
N GLU A 243 13.47 -12.14 15.66
CA GLU A 243 12.40 -12.62 14.77
C GLU A 243 12.35 -14.15 14.70
N THR A 244 11.28 -14.69 14.12
CA THR A 244 11.13 -16.15 13.96
C THR A 244 12.21 -16.76 13.07
N ASP A 245 12.50 -18.05 13.26
CA ASP A 245 13.40 -18.83 12.40
C ASP A 245 13.06 -18.69 10.92
N PHE A 246 11.76 -18.66 10.59
CA PHE A 246 11.29 -18.49 9.23
C PHE A 246 11.71 -17.14 8.65
N VAL A 247 11.57 -16.05 9.43
CA VAL A 247 12.00 -14.72 8.99
C VAL A 247 13.51 -14.66 8.79
N GLN A 248 14.27 -15.17 9.76
CA GLN A 248 15.74 -15.14 9.72
C GLN A 248 16.33 -15.97 8.57
N LYS A 249 15.75 -17.15 8.28
CA LYS A 249 16.30 -18.10 7.31
C LYS A 249 15.69 -17.97 5.91
N VAL A 250 14.40 -17.64 5.80
CA VAL A 250 13.65 -17.63 4.54
C VAL A 250 13.37 -16.20 4.08
N THR A 251 12.66 -15.40 4.88
CA THR A 251 12.30 -14.01 4.50
C THR A 251 13.52 -13.15 4.22
N ALA A 252 14.57 -13.26 5.05
CA ALA A 252 15.82 -12.51 4.87
C ALA A 252 16.48 -12.78 3.51
N ARG A 253 16.53 -14.05 3.08
CA ARG A 253 17.10 -14.45 1.78
C ARG A 253 16.26 -13.95 0.62
N LEU A 254 14.94 -14.02 0.73
CA LEU A 254 14.03 -13.51 -0.30
C LEU A 254 14.15 -11.99 -0.44
N LEU A 255 14.24 -11.25 0.67
CA LEU A 255 14.48 -9.80 0.65
C LEU A 255 15.85 -9.42 0.08
N ALA A 256 16.87 -10.27 0.27
CA ALA A 256 18.20 -10.11 -0.31
C ALA A 256 18.27 -10.51 -1.81
N ASN A 257 17.12 -10.81 -2.45
CA ASN A 257 17.04 -11.28 -3.84
C ASN A 257 17.81 -12.60 -4.07
N GLN A 258 17.80 -13.49 -3.07
CA GLN A 258 18.45 -14.81 -3.08
C GLN A 258 17.44 -15.96 -3.04
N GLY A 259 16.19 -15.71 -3.50
CA GLY A 259 15.11 -16.70 -3.46
C GLY A 259 15.40 -17.97 -4.24
N ASP A 260 16.04 -17.86 -5.41
CA ASP A 260 16.41 -19.01 -6.25
C ASP A 260 17.47 -19.94 -5.61
N LEU A 261 18.17 -19.48 -4.56
CA LEU A 261 19.12 -20.28 -3.80
C LEU A 261 18.45 -21.12 -2.71
N MET A 262 17.16 -20.90 -2.45
CA MET A 262 16.45 -21.59 -1.39
C MET A 262 16.12 -23.04 -1.80
N PRO A 263 16.38 -24.03 -0.92
CA PRO A 263 15.95 -25.40 -1.16
C PRO A 263 14.44 -25.55 -1.07
N VAL A 264 13.90 -26.61 -1.66
CA VAL A 264 12.47 -26.98 -1.55
C VAL A 264 12.07 -27.16 -0.08
N SER A 265 12.94 -27.74 0.74
CA SER A 265 12.71 -27.94 2.18
C SER A 265 12.50 -26.65 2.99
N ALA A 266 12.88 -25.49 2.46
CA ALA A 266 12.67 -24.20 3.13
C ALA A 266 11.24 -23.66 2.97
N MET A 267 10.46 -24.19 2.03
CA MET A 267 9.11 -23.71 1.74
C MET A 267 8.05 -24.50 2.52
N PRO A 268 7.00 -23.83 3.04
CA PRO A 268 5.89 -24.52 3.70
C PRO A 268 5.07 -25.34 2.69
N ILE A 269 4.63 -26.53 3.09
CA ILE A 269 3.95 -27.49 2.19
C ILE A 269 2.60 -27.00 1.67
N ASP A 270 1.95 -26.09 2.40
CA ASP A 270 0.62 -25.56 2.15
C ASP A 270 0.64 -24.09 1.68
N GLY A 271 1.83 -23.51 1.54
CA GLY A 271 2.00 -22.11 1.15
C GLY A 271 1.64 -21.10 2.25
N CYS A 272 1.39 -21.53 3.50
CA CYS A 272 1.09 -20.62 4.60
C CYS A 272 2.32 -19.80 5.01
N TRP A 273 2.14 -18.48 5.18
CA TRP A 273 3.23 -17.56 5.52
C TRP A 273 2.99 -16.86 6.87
N PRO A 274 4.04 -16.57 7.66
CA PRO A 274 3.88 -15.82 8.90
C PRO A 274 3.45 -14.38 8.65
N THR A 275 2.58 -13.88 9.54
CA THR A 275 2.18 -12.48 9.63
C THR A 275 3.25 -11.62 10.30
N SER A 276 3.04 -10.30 10.36
CA SER A 276 3.90 -9.32 11.04
C SER A 276 5.29 -9.13 10.40
N THR A 277 5.47 -9.56 9.16
CA THR A 277 6.78 -9.59 8.50
C THR A 277 7.11 -8.29 7.74
N ALA A 278 6.15 -7.41 7.45
CA ALA A 278 6.45 -6.12 6.82
C ALA A 278 7.32 -5.20 7.68
N ARG A 279 7.25 -5.32 9.02
CA ARG A 279 8.01 -4.49 9.95
C ARG A 279 9.53 -4.64 9.85
N VAL A 280 10.01 -5.78 9.32
CA VAL A 280 11.44 -6.06 9.22
C VAL A 280 12.06 -5.50 7.93
N GLU A 281 11.24 -5.00 6.98
CA GLU A 281 11.77 -4.52 5.71
C GLU A 281 12.55 -3.21 5.83
N LYS A 282 12.07 -2.28 6.67
CA LYS A 282 12.64 -0.94 6.91
C LYS A 282 13.15 -0.32 5.60
N ARG A 283 12.25 -0.19 4.62
CA ARG A 283 12.58 0.05 3.21
C ARG A 283 13.41 1.32 2.99
N ASN A 284 13.22 2.32 3.82
CA ASN A 284 13.92 3.60 3.84
C ASN A 284 13.95 4.30 2.47
N ILE A 285 12.77 4.56 1.91
CA ILE A 285 12.60 5.12 0.57
C ILE A 285 12.15 6.59 0.55
N ALA A 286 11.83 7.18 1.70
CA ALA A 286 11.39 8.56 1.79
C ALA A 286 12.57 9.54 1.85
N LEU A 287 12.59 10.53 0.95
CA LEU A 287 13.55 11.64 1.00
C LEU A 287 13.23 12.65 2.11
N GLU A 288 11.95 12.77 2.45
CA GLU A 288 11.43 13.68 3.46
C GLU A 288 10.43 12.94 4.36
N VAL A 289 10.40 13.28 5.65
CA VAL A 289 9.49 12.69 6.65
C VAL A 289 8.79 13.79 7.45
N PRO A 290 7.56 13.56 7.96
CA PRO A 290 6.86 14.55 8.76
C PRO A 290 7.58 14.82 10.10
N ALA A 291 7.88 16.09 10.37
CA ALA A 291 8.28 16.61 11.67
C ALA A 291 7.05 17.05 12.46
N TRP A 292 6.98 16.77 13.77
CA TRP A 292 5.86 17.15 14.62
C TRP A 292 6.16 18.38 15.48
N ASP A 293 5.27 19.37 15.43
CA ASP A 293 5.25 20.54 16.31
C ASP A 293 4.12 20.40 17.36
N PRO A 294 4.45 20.11 18.63
CA PRO A 294 3.46 19.94 19.68
C PRO A 294 2.76 21.24 20.09
N ALA A 295 3.35 22.42 19.85
CA ALA A 295 2.78 23.69 20.27
C ALA A 295 1.53 24.05 19.45
N ILE A 296 1.53 23.71 18.16
CA ILE A 296 0.43 23.96 17.22
C ILE A 296 -0.58 22.81 17.25
N CYS A 297 -0.12 21.58 17.50
CA CYS A 297 -0.93 20.38 17.41
C CYS A 297 -2.18 20.42 18.29
N ILE A 298 -3.32 20.04 17.70
CA ILE A 298 -4.61 19.93 18.38
C ILE A 298 -4.96 18.48 18.78
N GLN A 299 -4.06 17.52 18.55
CA GLN A 299 -4.20 16.11 18.94
C GLN A 299 -5.47 15.44 18.38
N CYS A 300 -5.78 15.69 17.10
CA CYS A 300 -6.97 15.17 16.43
C CYS A 300 -6.79 13.79 15.77
N ASN A 301 -5.54 13.30 15.67
CA ASN A 301 -5.15 12.03 15.04
C ASN A 301 -5.57 11.84 13.57
N LYS A 302 -5.99 12.89 12.86
CA LYS A 302 -6.32 12.79 11.43
C LYS A 302 -5.13 12.36 10.57
N CYS A 303 -3.93 12.80 10.93
CA CYS A 303 -2.67 12.38 10.31
C CYS A 303 -2.44 10.87 10.41
N VAL A 304 -2.82 10.25 11.52
CA VAL A 304 -2.74 8.80 11.77
C VAL A 304 -3.79 8.05 10.95
N LEU A 305 -5.02 8.58 10.87
CA LEU A 305 -6.09 7.98 10.05
C LEU A 305 -5.68 7.84 8.59
N VAL A 306 -5.20 8.93 7.99
CA VAL A 306 -4.96 8.99 6.55
C VAL A 306 -3.64 8.36 6.11
N CYS A 307 -2.76 7.99 7.05
CA CYS A 307 -1.48 7.40 6.71
C CYS A 307 -1.71 6.02 6.06
N PRO A 308 -1.34 5.84 4.78
CA PRO A 308 -1.61 4.61 4.06
C PRO A 308 -0.67 3.45 4.47
N HIS A 309 0.34 3.71 5.29
CA HIS A 309 1.36 2.73 5.68
C HIS A 309 1.48 2.56 7.19
N ALA A 310 0.61 3.19 7.99
CA ALA A 310 0.73 3.25 9.45
C ALA A 310 2.12 3.70 9.95
N ALA A 311 2.81 4.54 9.15
CA ALA A 311 4.15 5.07 9.42
C ALA A 311 4.14 6.33 10.29
N ILE A 312 2.97 6.81 10.72
CA ILE A 312 2.84 7.84 11.75
C ILE A 312 1.75 7.39 12.73
N ARG A 313 2.06 7.33 14.02
CA ARG A 313 1.18 6.82 15.08
C ARG A 313 1.19 7.72 16.29
N ALA A 314 0.11 7.64 17.06
CA ALA A 314 -0.03 8.38 18.29
C ALA A 314 -0.27 7.43 19.47
N LYS A 315 0.34 7.74 20.62
CA LYS A 315 0.08 7.10 21.91
C LYS A 315 -0.14 8.17 22.96
N PHE A 316 -0.83 7.79 24.03
CA PHE A 316 -0.81 8.53 25.27
C PHE A 316 -0.59 7.54 26.42
N CYS A 317 0.21 7.95 27.40
CA CYS A 317 0.49 7.15 28.58
C CYS A 317 0.95 8.05 29.73
N PRO A 318 1.06 7.50 30.96
CA PRO A 318 1.47 8.28 32.12
C PRO A 318 2.89 8.87 31.94
N PRO A 319 3.20 10.04 32.55
CA PRO A 319 4.50 10.69 32.40
C PRO A 319 5.70 9.80 32.72
N GLU A 320 5.58 8.89 33.68
CA GLU A 320 6.63 7.96 34.10
C GLU A 320 7.06 6.97 33.01
N GLN A 321 6.19 6.67 32.04
CA GLN A 321 6.52 5.79 30.91
C GLN A 321 7.52 6.43 29.94
N PHE A 322 7.75 7.75 30.06
CA PHE A 322 8.75 8.47 29.27
C PHE A 322 10.11 8.56 29.96
N ALA A 323 10.28 7.90 31.12
CA ALA A 323 11.60 7.76 31.74
C ALA A 323 12.53 6.98 30.80
N GLY A 324 13.74 7.50 30.56
CA GLY A 324 14.69 6.90 29.63
C GLY A 324 14.42 7.19 28.14
N ALA A 325 13.48 8.07 27.81
CA ALA A 325 13.26 8.50 26.43
C ALA A 325 14.57 9.05 25.81
N PRO A 326 14.90 8.70 24.55
CA PRO A 326 16.10 9.19 23.90
C PRO A 326 16.17 10.72 23.82
N GLU A 327 17.37 11.26 23.64
CA GLU A 327 17.57 12.71 23.58
C GLU A 327 16.67 13.37 22.52
N GLY A 328 15.99 14.44 22.95
CA GLY A 328 15.09 15.21 22.09
C GLY A 328 13.80 14.48 21.68
N TYR A 329 13.43 13.39 22.35
CA TYR A 329 12.12 12.74 22.16
C TYR A 329 10.98 13.70 22.56
N VAL A 330 10.04 13.93 21.64
CA VAL A 330 9.02 14.98 21.79
C VAL A 330 7.73 14.40 22.39
N THR A 331 7.20 15.06 23.42
CA THR A 331 5.90 14.77 24.01
C THR A 331 5.15 16.06 24.34
N ALA A 332 3.82 15.97 24.50
CA ALA A 332 2.95 17.08 24.89
C ALA A 332 1.98 16.65 26.00
N PRO A 333 1.43 17.56 26.82
CA PRO A 333 0.31 17.22 27.70
C PRO A 333 -0.86 16.67 26.88
N PHE A 334 -1.46 15.54 27.28
CA PHE A 334 -2.61 15.00 26.59
C PHE A 334 -3.86 15.83 26.92
N ARG A 335 -4.50 16.38 25.89
CA ARG A 335 -5.73 17.18 26.01
C ARG A 335 -6.92 16.22 26.00
N SER A 336 -7.29 15.73 27.19
CA SER A 336 -8.46 14.88 27.40
C SER A 336 -9.01 15.03 28.82
N ASN A 337 -10.34 15.10 28.93
CA ASN A 337 -11.03 15.07 30.22
C ASN A 337 -11.16 13.64 30.77
N GLU A 338 -11.18 12.63 29.90
CA GLU A 338 -11.33 11.21 30.26
C GLU A 338 -10.03 10.59 30.78
N PHE A 339 -8.89 11.18 30.41
CA PHE A 339 -7.55 10.69 30.74
C PHE A 339 -6.65 11.84 31.26
N PRO A 340 -6.97 12.41 32.43
CA PRO A 340 -6.20 13.52 32.99
C PRO A 340 -4.77 13.09 33.34
N GLY A 341 -3.84 14.04 33.28
CA GLY A 341 -2.43 13.85 33.70
C GLY A 341 -1.56 13.02 32.74
N GLN A 342 -2.10 12.51 31.63
CA GLN A 342 -1.33 11.74 30.65
C GLN A 342 -0.48 12.64 29.74
N ARG A 343 0.55 12.06 29.12
CA ARG A 343 1.33 12.68 28.04
C ARG A 343 0.98 12.03 26.71
N TYR A 344 0.94 12.84 25.66
CA TYR A 344 0.69 12.46 24.27
C TYR A 344 1.99 12.54 23.47
N THR A 345 2.18 11.60 22.55
CA THR A 345 3.27 11.61 21.57
C THR A 345 2.74 11.22 20.19
N LEU A 346 3.29 11.85 19.14
CA LEU A 346 3.04 11.52 17.75
C LEU A 346 4.40 11.21 17.11
N GLN A 347 4.61 9.96 16.73
CA GLN A 347 5.90 9.48 16.24
C GLN A 347 5.79 8.95 14.82
N VAL A 348 6.80 9.25 14.01
CA VAL A 348 6.97 8.73 12.64
C VAL A 348 7.95 7.55 12.66
N ALA A 349 7.67 6.52 11.86
CA ALA A 349 8.59 5.46 11.50
C ALA A 349 9.40 5.92 10.28
N PRO A 350 10.62 6.45 10.44
CA PRO A 350 11.32 7.14 9.34
C PRO A 350 11.64 6.21 8.16
N GLU A 351 11.91 4.94 8.44
CA GLU A 351 12.29 3.93 7.44
C GLU A 351 11.09 3.27 6.75
N ASP A 352 9.89 3.38 7.32
CA ASP A 352 8.65 2.85 6.74
C ASP A 352 7.75 3.94 6.12
N CYS A 353 8.08 5.21 6.38
CA CYS A 353 7.46 6.33 5.71
C CYS A 353 7.75 6.30 4.21
N THR A 354 6.75 6.61 3.39
CA THR A 354 6.87 6.71 1.93
C THR A 354 6.96 8.13 1.41
N GLY A 355 6.98 9.14 2.31
CA GLY A 355 7.09 10.55 1.93
C GLY A 355 5.89 11.09 1.15
N CYS A 356 4.70 10.47 1.27
CA CYS A 356 3.52 10.83 0.48
C CYS A 356 2.84 12.15 0.89
N SER A 357 3.22 12.74 2.03
CA SER A 357 2.72 14.02 2.55
C SER A 357 1.22 14.09 2.88
N LEU A 358 0.43 13.02 2.73
CA LEU A 358 -1.01 13.03 3.05
C LEU A 358 -1.29 13.51 4.48
N CYS A 359 -0.50 13.07 5.46
CA CYS A 359 -0.64 13.49 6.85
C CYS A 359 -0.53 15.02 7.01
N VAL A 360 0.46 15.63 6.36
CA VAL A 360 0.70 17.08 6.36
C VAL A 360 -0.42 17.82 5.63
N GLN A 361 -0.91 17.26 4.52
CA GLN A 361 -1.99 17.88 3.75
C GLN A 361 -3.29 17.96 4.55
N VAL A 362 -3.67 16.89 5.27
CA VAL A 362 -4.89 16.87 6.07
C VAL A 362 -4.78 17.56 7.43
N CYS A 363 -3.58 17.96 7.85
CA CYS A 363 -3.39 18.63 9.14
C CYS A 363 -4.17 19.96 9.17
N PRO A 364 -5.20 20.08 10.04
CA PRO A 364 -6.02 21.28 10.11
C PRO A 364 -5.36 22.39 10.94
N ALA A 365 -4.38 22.05 11.78
CA ALA A 365 -3.73 22.97 12.69
C ALA A 365 -2.56 23.68 11.98
N LYS A 366 -2.60 25.01 12.01
CA LYS A 366 -1.62 25.91 11.40
C LYS A 366 -1.13 26.92 12.43
N ASP A 367 0.11 27.36 12.29
CA ASP A 367 0.63 28.45 13.09
C ASP A 367 -0.17 29.74 12.82
N LYS A 368 -0.46 30.52 13.88
CA LYS A 368 -1.25 31.75 13.76
C LYS A 368 -0.49 32.87 13.05
N THR A 369 0.83 32.90 13.17
CA THR A 369 1.73 33.91 12.60
C THR A 369 2.27 33.50 11.23
N ASN A 370 2.43 32.20 10.97
CA ASN A 370 2.85 31.66 9.68
C ASN A 370 1.94 30.50 9.22
N PRO A 371 0.87 30.77 8.45
CA PRO A 371 -0.05 29.73 7.98
C PRO A 371 0.56 28.66 7.06
N ARG A 372 1.81 28.82 6.62
CA ARG A 372 2.56 27.78 5.89
C ARG A 372 3.17 26.74 6.81
N HIS A 373 3.44 27.09 8.07
CA HIS A 373 3.89 26.17 9.12
C HIS A 373 2.67 25.50 9.77
N LYS A 374 2.67 24.17 9.81
CA LYS A 374 1.59 23.35 10.36
C LYS A 374 2.06 22.62 11.61
N ALA A 375 1.14 21.95 12.30
CA ALA A 375 1.52 21.05 13.39
C ALA A 375 2.38 19.86 12.92
N ILE A 376 2.36 19.56 11.62
CA ILE A 376 3.28 18.61 11.00
C ILE A 376 3.69 19.13 9.63
N ASP A 377 4.99 19.12 9.33
CA ASP A 377 5.56 19.55 8.05
C ASP A 377 6.58 18.56 7.54
N MET A 378 6.71 18.47 6.21
CA MET A 378 7.74 17.62 5.59
C MET A 378 9.10 18.29 5.75
N VAL A 379 10.08 17.54 6.22
CA VAL A 379 11.47 17.99 6.26
C VAL A 379 12.39 16.90 5.73
N PRO A 380 13.61 17.25 5.25
CA PRO A 380 14.60 16.27 4.83
C PRO A 380 14.83 15.19 5.90
N GLN A 381 14.89 13.93 5.47
CA GLN A 381 15.09 12.81 6.37
C GLN A 381 16.54 12.80 6.91
N PRO A 382 17.61 12.86 6.11
CA PRO A 382 18.94 13.22 6.61
C PRO A 382 18.98 14.68 7.10
N PRO A 383 19.63 14.99 8.24
CA PRO A 383 20.44 14.12 9.09
C PRO A 383 19.68 13.43 10.25
N ARG A 384 18.35 13.45 10.25
CA ARG A 384 17.51 12.99 11.37
C ARG A 384 17.35 11.47 11.49
N LEU A 385 17.65 10.70 10.45
CA LEU A 385 17.33 9.28 10.35
C LEU A 385 17.65 8.46 11.61
N ASP A 386 18.89 8.54 12.12
CA ASP A 386 19.29 7.74 13.28
C ASP A 386 18.57 8.15 14.57
N LYS A 387 18.35 9.46 14.75
CA LYS A 387 17.57 9.99 15.88
C LYS A 387 16.11 9.56 15.80
N ASP A 388 15.49 9.73 14.64
CA ASP A 388 14.09 9.34 14.43
C ASP A 388 13.90 7.81 14.53
N ARG A 389 14.92 7.01 14.19
CA ARG A 389 14.93 5.54 14.39
C ARG A 389 14.90 5.21 15.89
N ALA A 390 15.81 5.77 16.68
CA ALA A 390 15.82 5.57 18.12
C ALA A 390 14.51 6.04 18.79
N HIS A 391 13.93 7.14 18.29
CA HIS A 391 12.61 7.61 18.76
C HIS A 391 11.50 6.64 18.39
N TRP A 392 11.50 6.09 17.18
CA TRP A 392 10.52 5.08 16.77
C TRP A 392 10.63 3.80 17.60
N ASP A 393 11.84 3.32 17.88
CA ASP A 393 12.06 2.13 18.70
C ASP A 393 11.53 2.33 20.12
N PHE A 394 11.84 3.47 20.75
CA PHE A 394 11.28 3.84 22.04
C PHE A 394 9.74 3.95 22.01
N PHE A 395 9.16 4.51 20.94
CA PHE A 395 7.71 4.58 20.77
C PHE A 395 7.04 3.20 20.74
N LEU A 396 7.71 2.20 20.16
CA LEU A 396 7.20 0.82 20.14
C LEU A 396 7.17 0.18 21.54
N GLU A 397 8.10 0.55 22.42
CA GLU A 397 8.17 0.08 23.81
C GLU A 397 7.07 0.69 24.70
N LEU A 398 6.60 1.90 24.38
CA LEU A 398 5.52 2.54 25.14
C LEU A 398 4.26 1.67 25.16
N PRO A 399 3.53 1.62 26.29
CA PRO A 399 2.31 0.81 26.38
C PRO A 399 1.24 1.30 25.40
N GLU A 400 0.58 0.34 24.75
CA GLU A 400 -0.62 0.64 23.96
C GLU A 400 -1.74 1.16 24.88
N PRO A 401 -2.48 2.22 24.50
CA PRO A 401 -3.66 2.66 25.24
C PRO A 401 -4.67 1.53 25.42
N ASP A 402 -5.28 1.47 26.60
CA ASP A 402 -6.25 0.43 26.94
C ASP A 402 -7.48 0.50 26.02
N ARG A 403 -7.55 -0.48 25.12
CA ARG A 403 -8.60 -0.63 24.10
C ARG A 403 -10.01 -0.61 24.70
N THR A 404 -10.19 -1.10 25.93
CA THR A 404 -11.52 -1.17 26.57
C THR A 404 -12.04 0.19 27.02
N ARG A 405 -11.17 1.20 27.09
CA ARG A 405 -11.47 2.56 27.57
C ARG A 405 -11.53 3.60 26.45
N LEU A 406 -11.17 3.24 25.22
CA LEU A 406 -11.13 4.17 24.10
C LEU A 406 -12.53 4.41 23.53
N ASP A 407 -12.82 5.67 23.19
CA ASP A 407 -14.01 6.02 22.41
C ASP A 407 -13.88 5.52 20.96
N VAL A 408 -14.55 4.40 20.68
CA VAL A 408 -14.61 3.78 19.34
C VAL A 408 -15.50 4.56 18.37
N THR A 409 -16.13 5.65 18.81
CA THR A 409 -17.06 6.44 18.01
C THR A 409 -16.43 7.65 17.34
N SER A 410 -15.30 8.14 17.86
CA SER A 410 -14.57 9.26 17.28
C SER A 410 -13.37 8.82 16.44
N VAL A 411 -13.01 9.69 15.50
CA VAL A 411 -11.75 9.55 14.74
C VAL A 411 -10.57 9.53 15.71
N LYS A 412 -10.52 10.46 16.69
CA LYS A 412 -9.41 10.53 17.65
C LYS A 412 -9.22 9.23 18.42
N GLY A 413 -10.29 8.68 18.99
CA GLY A 413 -10.23 7.47 19.81
C GLY A 413 -9.83 6.22 19.02
N THR A 414 -10.42 5.99 17.84
CA THR A 414 -10.04 4.84 16.98
C THR A 414 -8.57 4.87 16.56
N GLN A 415 -7.99 6.06 16.41
CA GLN A 415 -6.58 6.19 15.99
C GLN A 415 -5.55 5.99 17.11
N PHE A 416 -6.00 5.81 18.36
CA PHE A 416 -5.14 5.33 19.44
C PHE A 416 -5.07 3.80 19.53
N MET A 417 -5.96 3.09 18.83
CA MET A 417 -5.89 1.63 18.74
C MET A 417 -4.70 1.23 17.87
N GLN A 418 -3.96 0.21 18.31
CA GLN A 418 -2.86 -0.35 17.54
C GLN A 418 -3.36 -0.76 16.13
N PRO A 419 -2.76 -0.24 15.06
CA PRO A 419 -3.05 -0.71 13.71
C PRO A 419 -2.48 -2.12 13.53
N LEU A 420 -3.28 -3.05 13.01
CA LEU A 420 -2.84 -4.41 12.68
C LEU A 420 -2.69 -4.63 11.17
N PHE A 421 -2.51 -3.53 10.45
CA PHE A 421 -2.14 -3.46 9.04
C PHE A 421 -1.13 -2.32 8.87
N GLU A 422 0.14 -2.65 8.66
CA GLU A 422 1.26 -1.70 8.66
C GLU A 422 2.25 -1.96 7.53
N PHE A 423 2.87 -0.90 7.01
CA PHE A 423 4.05 -0.97 6.12
C PHE A 423 3.87 -1.75 4.82
N SER A 424 2.62 -1.83 4.30
CA SER A 424 2.30 -2.54 3.06
C SER A 424 3.09 -2.07 1.83
N GLY A 425 3.18 -2.94 0.82
CA GLY A 425 3.77 -2.62 -0.48
C GLY A 425 2.95 -1.66 -1.37
N ALA A 426 1.91 -1.03 -0.83
CA ALA A 426 1.03 -0.13 -1.57
C ALA A 426 1.73 1.17 -2.01
N CYS A 427 1.15 1.85 -3.00
CA CYS A 427 1.69 3.11 -3.53
C CYS A 427 1.81 4.20 -2.46
N ALA A 428 2.79 5.09 -2.59
CA ALA A 428 2.86 6.31 -1.78
C ALA A 428 1.57 7.14 -1.97
N GLY A 429 0.81 7.32 -0.89
CA GLY A 429 -0.49 7.99 -0.95
C GLY A 429 -1.65 7.11 -1.43
N CYS A 430 -1.58 5.79 -1.28
CA CYS A 430 -2.67 4.88 -1.68
C CYS A 430 -3.99 5.22 -0.95
N GLY A 431 -5.09 5.30 -1.72
CA GLY A 431 -6.43 5.57 -1.16
C GLY A 431 -7.15 4.37 -0.56
N GLU A 432 -6.63 3.15 -0.72
CA GLU A 432 -7.27 1.91 -0.26
C GLU A 432 -6.88 1.57 1.20
N THR A 433 -5.59 1.61 1.52
CA THR A 433 -5.05 1.09 2.78
C THR A 433 -5.48 1.82 4.06
N PRO A 434 -5.82 3.13 4.08
CA PRO A 434 -6.39 3.76 5.27
C PRO A 434 -7.68 3.08 5.77
N TYR A 435 -8.52 2.55 4.86
CA TYR A 435 -9.72 1.81 5.23
C TYR A 435 -9.39 0.46 5.87
N LEU A 436 -8.42 -0.28 5.33
CA LEU A 436 -7.97 -1.56 5.91
C LEU A 436 -7.31 -1.35 7.27
N LYS A 437 -6.48 -0.32 7.41
CA LYS A 437 -5.90 0.07 8.69
C LYS A 437 -7.01 0.35 9.72
N LEU A 438 -8.00 1.17 9.36
CA LEU A 438 -9.14 1.45 10.23
C LEU A 438 -9.92 0.17 10.59
N LEU A 439 -10.17 -0.73 9.63
CA LEU A 439 -10.82 -2.02 9.87
C LEU A 439 -10.05 -2.83 10.94
N THR A 440 -8.72 -2.95 10.78
CA THR A 440 -7.91 -3.68 11.75
C THR A 440 -7.85 -3.02 13.13
N GLN A 441 -7.92 -1.69 13.19
CA GLN A 441 -8.02 -0.97 14.46
C GLN A 441 -9.37 -1.26 15.13
N LEU A 442 -10.46 -1.38 14.37
CA LEU A 442 -11.80 -1.62 14.93
C LEU A 442 -12.01 -3.06 15.40
N VAL A 443 -11.47 -4.07 14.72
CA VAL A 443 -11.80 -5.49 15.02
C VAL A 443 -10.64 -6.49 14.81
N GLY A 444 -9.42 -6.01 14.59
CA GLY A 444 -8.32 -6.83 14.05
C GLY A 444 -7.91 -8.04 14.88
N ASP A 445 -8.14 -8.02 16.19
CA ASP A 445 -7.80 -9.11 17.12
C ASP A 445 -8.77 -10.32 17.07
N ARG A 446 -9.79 -10.23 16.21
CA ARG A 446 -10.82 -11.26 15.95
C ARG A 446 -11.31 -11.25 14.50
N LEU A 447 -10.48 -10.69 13.61
CA LEU A 447 -10.81 -10.45 12.21
C LEU A 447 -10.37 -11.61 11.33
N LEU A 448 -11.26 -12.07 10.45
CA LEU A 448 -10.99 -13.01 9.38
C LEU A 448 -11.24 -12.29 8.06
N ILE A 449 -10.22 -12.18 7.21
CA ILE A 449 -10.31 -11.52 5.90
C ILE A 449 -10.23 -12.57 4.80
N THR A 450 -11.25 -12.59 3.95
CA THR A 450 -11.12 -13.12 2.59
C THR A 450 -10.89 -11.96 1.63
N ASN A 451 -9.85 -12.05 0.82
CA ASN A 451 -9.45 -10.96 -0.06
C ASN A 451 -9.50 -11.42 -1.52
N ALA A 452 -10.24 -10.69 -2.37
CA ALA A 452 -10.26 -10.94 -3.80
C ALA A 452 -8.90 -10.58 -4.42
N THR A 453 -8.51 -11.26 -5.48
CA THR A 453 -7.28 -10.91 -6.20
C THR A 453 -7.38 -9.49 -6.78
N GLY A 454 -6.37 -8.66 -6.54
CA GLY A 454 -6.37 -7.25 -6.94
C GLY A 454 -5.30 -6.46 -6.20
N CYS A 455 -5.37 -5.12 -6.19
CA CYS A 455 -4.41 -4.31 -5.42
C CYS A 455 -4.29 -4.78 -3.98
N SER A 456 -5.44 -5.03 -3.34
CA SER A 456 -5.53 -5.41 -1.93
C SER A 456 -4.89 -6.75 -1.61
N SER A 457 -4.89 -7.71 -2.54
CA SER A 457 -4.13 -8.95 -2.35
C SER A 457 -2.64 -8.76 -2.62
N ILE A 458 -2.27 -7.92 -3.60
CA ILE A 458 -0.86 -7.66 -3.90
C ILE A 458 -0.18 -6.93 -2.74
N TYR A 459 -0.68 -5.77 -2.29
CA TYR A 459 -0.02 -5.12 -1.16
C TYR A 459 -0.31 -5.81 0.19
N GLY A 460 -1.33 -6.68 0.26
CA GLY A 460 -1.79 -7.35 1.48
C GLY A 460 -1.17 -8.73 1.73
N GLY A 461 -0.65 -9.39 0.70
CA GLY A 461 -0.12 -10.76 0.80
C GLY A 461 0.99 -11.09 -0.19
N ASN A 462 1.70 -10.10 -0.73
CA ASN A 462 2.84 -10.34 -1.59
C ASN A 462 4.10 -10.72 -0.80
N LEU A 463 4.44 -12.00 -0.87
CA LEU A 463 5.59 -12.58 -0.20
C LEU A 463 6.91 -11.92 -0.65
N PRO A 464 7.94 -11.83 0.22
CA PRO A 464 8.08 -12.58 1.47
C PRO A 464 7.54 -11.89 2.73
N THR A 465 6.88 -10.74 2.60
CA THR A 465 6.40 -9.95 3.74
C THR A 465 4.91 -9.63 3.64
N THR A 466 4.27 -9.57 4.80
CA THR A 466 2.84 -9.29 4.90
C THR A 466 2.60 -8.12 5.86
N PRO A 467 1.73 -7.15 5.52
CA PRO A 467 1.42 -6.01 6.38
C PRO A 467 0.47 -6.32 7.54
N TYR A 468 -0.28 -7.43 7.47
CA TYR A 468 -1.13 -7.85 8.57
C TYR A 468 -0.26 -8.32 9.73
N CYS A 469 -0.54 -7.84 10.94
CA CYS A 469 0.25 -8.18 12.12
C CYS A 469 -0.61 -8.58 13.33
N ALA A 470 0.03 -9.13 14.34
CA ALA A 470 -0.58 -9.49 15.61
C ALA A 470 -0.33 -8.42 16.68
N ASN A 471 -1.27 -8.26 17.60
CA ASN A 471 -1.08 -7.49 18.81
C ASN A 471 -0.14 -8.22 19.80
N LYS A 472 0.14 -7.60 20.95
CA LYS A 472 1.00 -8.17 22.01
C LYS A 472 0.52 -9.53 22.57
N ASP A 473 -0.76 -9.87 22.42
CA ASP A 473 -1.31 -11.14 22.86
C ASP A 473 -1.24 -12.23 21.77
N GLY A 474 -0.56 -11.94 20.64
CA GLY A 474 -0.47 -12.84 19.49
C GLY A 474 -1.75 -12.90 18.65
N ARG A 475 -2.70 -11.97 18.83
CA ARG A 475 -3.98 -11.95 18.09
C ARG A 475 -3.94 -10.91 16.98
N GLY A 476 -4.32 -11.31 15.77
CA GLY A 476 -4.39 -10.42 14.63
C GLY A 476 -5.27 -10.96 13.51
N PRO A 477 -5.38 -10.23 12.40
CA PRO A 477 -6.20 -10.66 11.27
C PRO A 477 -5.68 -11.97 10.68
N THR A 478 -6.56 -12.96 10.54
CA THR A 478 -6.31 -14.08 9.62
C THR A 478 -6.64 -13.61 8.22
N TRP A 479 -5.75 -13.83 7.26
CA TRP A 479 -5.92 -13.34 5.90
C TRP A 479 -5.75 -14.48 4.90
N ALA A 480 -6.63 -14.53 3.91
CA ALA A 480 -6.53 -15.49 2.81
C ALA A 480 -7.02 -14.85 1.50
N ASN A 481 -6.34 -15.17 0.40
CA ASN A 481 -6.78 -14.90 -0.96
C ASN A 481 -7.01 -16.24 -1.66
N SER A 482 -8.26 -16.53 -2.04
CA SER A 482 -8.61 -17.66 -2.89
C SER A 482 -8.35 -17.27 -4.35
N LEU A 483 -9.38 -16.82 -5.08
CA LEU A 483 -9.27 -16.38 -6.47
C LEU A 483 -9.80 -14.95 -6.63
N PHE A 484 -9.90 -14.50 -7.88
CA PHE A 484 -10.43 -13.19 -8.20
C PHE A 484 -11.96 -13.19 -8.15
N GLU A 485 -12.57 -14.27 -8.62
CA GLU A 485 -14.00 -14.42 -8.90
C GLU A 485 -14.83 -14.90 -7.70
N ASP A 486 -14.24 -15.67 -6.77
CA ASP A 486 -14.94 -16.47 -5.76
C ASP A 486 -14.92 -15.87 -4.34
N ASN A 487 -14.38 -14.66 -4.18
CA ASN A 487 -14.04 -14.14 -2.86
C ASN A 487 -15.26 -13.98 -1.92
N ALA A 488 -16.45 -13.73 -2.47
CA ALA A 488 -17.66 -13.59 -1.66
C ALA A 488 -18.09 -14.94 -1.08
N GLU A 489 -18.11 -15.95 -1.95
CA GLU A 489 -18.45 -17.34 -1.67
C GLU A 489 -17.42 -17.97 -0.72
N PHE A 490 -16.14 -17.66 -0.92
CA PHE A 490 -15.07 -18.07 -0.03
C PHE A 490 -15.27 -17.50 1.38
N GLY A 491 -15.62 -16.21 1.49
CA GLY A 491 -15.96 -15.59 2.77
C GLY A 491 -17.20 -16.18 3.42
N LEU A 492 -18.21 -16.54 2.64
CA LEU A 492 -19.42 -17.21 3.12
C LEU A 492 -19.11 -18.61 3.67
N GLY A 493 -18.27 -19.38 2.97
CA GLY A 493 -17.80 -20.68 3.44
C GLY A 493 -17.03 -20.58 4.76
N LEU A 494 -16.14 -19.59 4.88
CA LEU A 494 -15.42 -19.31 6.12
C LEU A 494 -16.36 -18.92 7.26
N HIS A 495 -17.39 -18.12 6.97
CA HIS A 495 -18.43 -17.77 7.94
C HIS A 495 -19.16 -18.99 8.48
N PHE A 496 -19.64 -19.89 7.60
CA PHE A 496 -20.30 -21.13 8.04
C PHE A 496 -19.37 -22.05 8.84
N ALA A 497 -18.09 -22.13 8.48
CA ALA A 497 -17.11 -22.88 9.26
C ALA A 497 -16.98 -22.32 10.69
N VAL A 498 -16.90 -20.99 10.84
CA VAL A 498 -16.86 -20.34 12.15
C VAL A 498 -18.15 -20.61 12.93
N GLU A 499 -19.31 -20.42 12.33
CA GLU A 499 -20.60 -20.66 13.01
C GLU A 499 -20.71 -22.10 13.52
N GLN A 500 -20.32 -23.07 12.69
CA GLN A 500 -20.35 -24.48 13.07
C GLN A 500 -19.37 -24.80 14.21
N ARG A 501 -18.17 -24.20 14.19
CA ARG A 501 -17.18 -24.35 15.28
C ARG A 501 -17.68 -23.72 16.58
N THR A 502 -18.24 -22.52 16.52
CA THR A 502 -18.85 -21.86 17.69
C THR A 502 -20.02 -22.68 18.23
N LYS A 503 -20.90 -23.19 17.38
CA LYS A 503 -22.02 -24.07 17.78
C LYS A 503 -21.51 -25.32 18.51
N THR A 504 -20.53 -25.99 17.92
CA THR A 504 -19.87 -27.18 18.52
C THR A 504 -19.28 -26.85 19.89
N GLY A 505 -18.59 -25.72 20.02
CA GLY A 505 -18.04 -25.26 21.29
C GLY A 505 -19.13 -25.00 22.35
N ARG A 506 -20.26 -24.39 21.97
CA ARG A 506 -21.38 -24.13 22.89
C ARG A 506 -22.05 -25.43 23.36
N GLU A 507 -22.28 -26.38 22.46
CA GLU A 507 -22.88 -27.69 22.79
C GLU A 507 -21.97 -28.50 23.73
N LEU A 508 -20.67 -28.57 23.43
CA LEU A 508 -19.70 -29.25 24.29
C LEU A 508 -19.56 -28.57 25.67
N LEU A 509 -19.60 -27.24 25.71
CA LEU A 509 -19.55 -26.48 26.96
C LEU A 509 -20.76 -26.78 27.85
N GLN A 510 -21.95 -26.92 27.26
CA GLN A 510 -23.16 -27.34 27.99
C GLN A 510 -23.03 -28.78 28.49
N HIS A 511 -22.57 -29.70 27.66
CA HIS A 511 -22.41 -31.11 28.02
C HIS A 511 -21.40 -31.31 29.16
N LEU A 512 -20.29 -30.54 29.14
CA LEU A 512 -19.23 -30.61 30.14
C LEU A 512 -19.46 -29.67 31.33
N ALA A 513 -20.60 -28.99 31.43
CA ALA A 513 -20.87 -28.00 32.47
C ALA A 513 -20.68 -28.55 33.89
N GLY A 514 -21.06 -29.81 34.15
CA GLY A 514 -20.87 -30.46 35.44
C GLY A 514 -19.39 -30.70 35.82
N ARG A 515 -18.49 -30.77 34.83
CA ARG A 515 -17.03 -30.90 35.03
C ARG A 515 -16.33 -29.54 35.07
N ILE A 516 -16.84 -28.57 34.31
CA ILE A 516 -16.27 -27.22 34.19
C ILE A 516 -16.70 -26.31 35.35
N GLY A 517 -17.89 -26.56 35.90
CA GLY A 517 -18.59 -25.65 36.80
C GLY A 517 -19.73 -24.95 36.05
N PRO A 518 -20.99 -25.13 36.48
CA PRO A 518 -22.15 -24.61 35.76
C PRO A 518 -22.14 -23.07 35.64
N ASP A 519 -21.64 -22.37 36.67
CA ASP A 519 -21.57 -20.90 36.68
C ASP A 519 -20.61 -20.37 35.61
N LEU A 520 -19.44 -21.00 35.45
CA LEU A 520 -18.47 -20.60 34.42
C LEU A 520 -19.02 -20.89 33.03
N ALA A 521 -19.61 -22.06 32.82
CA ALA A 521 -20.23 -22.43 31.55
C ALA A 521 -21.35 -21.44 31.16
N GLN A 522 -22.23 -21.11 32.11
CA GLN A 522 -23.32 -20.17 31.87
C GLN A 522 -22.80 -18.75 31.61
N ALA A 523 -21.80 -18.30 32.37
CA ALA A 523 -21.19 -16.99 32.18
C ALA A 523 -20.52 -16.84 30.80
N ILE A 524 -19.94 -17.92 30.26
CA ILE A 524 -19.38 -17.94 28.90
C ILE A 524 -20.52 -17.91 27.86
N LEU A 525 -21.56 -18.71 28.04
CA LEU A 525 -22.67 -18.84 27.09
C LEU A 525 -23.50 -17.55 26.93
N GLN A 526 -23.58 -16.75 28.01
CA GLN A 526 -24.35 -15.50 28.09
C GLN A 526 -23.50 -14.22 28.02
N ALA A 527 -22.18 -14.33 27.82
CA ALA A 527 -21.29 -13.18 27.80
C ALA A 527 -21.69 -12.15 26.73
N ASP A 528 -21.74 -10.86 27.09
CA ASP A 528 -21.87 -9.79 26.12
C ASP A 528 -20.57 -9.65 25.32
N GLN A 529 -20.69 -9.61 24.00
CA GLN A 529 -19.58 -9.48 23.06
C GLN A 529 -19.75 -8.26 22.14
N SER A 530 -20.65 -7.33 22.51
CA SER A 530 -20.91 -6.12 21.75
C SER A 530 -19.90 -4.99 22.01
N THR A 531 -19.12 -5.11 23.10
CA THR A 531 -18.11 -4.13 23.53
C THR A 531 -16.74 -4.77 23.70
N GLU A 532 -15.69 -3.94 23.61
CA GLU A 532 -14.30 -4.39 23.86
C GLU A 532 -14.11 -4.93 25.28
N ALA A 533 -14.74 -4.31 26.28
CA ALA A 533 -14.72 -4.79 27.66
C ALA A 533 -15.37 -6.18 27.80
N GLY A 534 -16.54 -6.39 27.16
CA GLY A 534 -17.22 -7.69 27.16
C GLY A 534 -16.38 -8.80 26.53
N ILE A 535 -15.72 -8.51 25.40
CA ILE A 535 -14.79 -9.44 24.73
C ILE A 535 -13.58 -9.76 25.62
N ALA A 536 -12.99 -8.76 26.27
CA ALA A 536 -11.86 -8.97 27.18
C ALA A 536 -12.24 -9.85 28.38
N MET A 537 -13.40 -9.61 28.99
CA MET A 537 -13.93 -10.42 30.08
C MET A 537 -14.20 -11.86 29.65
N LEU A 538 -14.77 -12.07 28.46
CA LEU A 538 -14.99 -13.40 27.90
C LEU A 538 -13.67 -14.13 27.68
N ARG A 539 -12.66 -13.48 27.10
CA ARG A 539 -11.33 -14.10 26.90
C ARG A 539 -10.71 -14.57 28.21
N ALA A 540 -10.82 -13.80 29.28
CA ALA A 540 -10.35 -14.24 30.59
C ALA A 540 -11.06 -15.53 31.06
N LYS A 541 -12.37 -15.64 30.83
CA LYS A 541 -13.14 -16.87 31.12
C LYS A 541 -12.75 -18.04 30.22
N ILE A 542 -12.43 -17.78 28.95
CA ILE A 542 -11.93 -18.82 28.03
C ILE A 542 -10.57 -19.36 28.49
N GLU A 543 -9.67 -18.53 29.01
CA GLU A 543 -8.41 -19.03 29.57
C GLU A 543 -8.64 -19.87 30.83
N GLN A 544 -9.59 -19.49 31.69
CA GLN A 544 -10.03 -20.34 32.83
C GLN A 544 -10.59 -21.68 32.34
N LEU A 545 -11.46 -21.66 31.33
CA LEU A 545 -12.00 -22.86 30.70
C LEU A 545 -10.88 -23.77 30.17
N LYS A 546 -9.93 -23.22 29.41
CA LYS A 546 -8.79 -23.98 28.87
C LYS A 546 -7.96 -24.62 29.97
N ALA A 547 -7.72 -23.91 31.08
CA ALA A 547 -6.99 -24.44 32.22
C ALA A 547 -7.69 -25.66 32.85
N ILE A 548 -9.03 -25.64 32.93
CA ILE A 548 -9.83 -26.77 33.43
C ILE A 548 -9.86 -27.94 32.43
N LEU A 549 -9.88 -27.67 31.13
CA LEU A 549 -9.96 -28.72 30.09
C LEU A 549 -8.64 -29.47 29.88
N ARG A 550 -7.48 -28.82 30.01
CA ARG A 550 -6.15 -29.44 29.79
C ARG A 550 -5.91 -30.74 30.59
N PRO A 551 -6.25 -30.84 31.88
CA PRO A 551 -6.07 -32.08 32.63
C PRO A 551 -7.16 -33.14 32.37
N LEU A 552 -8.23 -32.83 31.63
CA LEU A 552 -9.32 -33.77 31.36
C LEU A 552 -9.01 -34.62 30.12
N ASP A 553 -8.68 -35.89 30.32
CA ASP A 553 -8.37 -36.84 29.25
C ASP A 553 -9.64 -37.48 28.64
N THR A 554 -10.55 -36.66 28.12
CA THR A 554 -11.72 -37.13 27.35
C THR A 554 -11.71 -36.59 25.93
N ALA A 555 -12.38 -37.30 25.02
CA ALA A 555 -12.49 -36.84 23.63
C ALA A 555 -13.24 -35.50 23.54
N GLU A 556 -14.27 -35.32 24.36
CA GLU A 556 -15.08 -34.11 24.45
C GLU A 556 -14.27 -32.92 24.96
N ALA A 557 -13.45 -33.12 26.01
CA ALA A 557 -12.62 -32.05 26.56
C ALA A 557 -11.55 -31.60 25.55
N ARG A 558 -10.90 -32.55 24.85
CA ARG A 558 -9.97 -32.23 23.75
C ARG A 558 -10.64 -31.48 22.62
N ARG A 559 -11.85 -31.89 22.21
CA ARG A 559 -12.63 -31.20 21.17
C ARG A 559 -13.00 -29.78 21.60
N LEU A 560 -13.51 -29.60 22.82
CA LEU A 560 -13.86 -28.27 23.34
C LEU A 560 -12.63 -27.38 23.43
N LEU A 561 -11.49 -27.92 23.89
CA LEU A 561 -10.22 -27.19 23.95
C LEU A 561 -9.81 -26.66 22.57
N ALA A 562 -9.96 -27.45 21.51
CA ALA A 562 -9.61 -27.08 20.14
C ALA A 562 -10.53 -26.00 19.51
N VAL A 563 -11.73 -25.77 20.07
CA VAL A 563 -12.69 -24.75 19.58
C VAL A 563 -13.01 -23.69 20.65
N ALA A 564 -12.33 -23.69 21.79
CA ALA A 564 -12.65 -22.80 22.90
C ALA A 564 -12.51 -21.31 22.51
N ASP A 565 -11.52 -20.99 21.67
CA ASP A 565 -11.34 -19.64 21.15
C ASP A 565 -12.44 -19.20 20.17
N ASP A 566 -13.18 -20.13 19.56
CA ASP A 566 -14.31 -19.84 18.67
C ASP A 566 -15.57 -19.42 19.43
N LEU A 567 -15.57 -19.53 20.77
CA LEU A 567 -16.63 -18.96 21.62
C LEU A 567 -16.57 -17.42 21.66
N VAL A 568 -15.40 -16.84 21.39
CA VAL A 568 -15.25 -15.41 21.13
C VAL A 568 -15.58 -15.12 19.67
N LYS A 569 -16.60 -14.28 19.45
CA LYS A 569 -17.12 -13.88 18.14
C LYS A 569 -15.99 -13.49 17.20
N LYS A 570 -15.93 -14.13 16.03
CA LYS A 570 -15.10 -13.69 14.90
C LYS A 570 -15.89 -12.74 14.01
N SER A 571 -15.18 -11.85 13.33
CA SER A 571 -15.75 -11.01 12.29
C SER A 571 -15.19 -11.38 10.94
N VAL A 572 -16.06 -11.77 10.01
CA VAL A 572 -15.69 -12.15 8.65
C VAL A 572 -15.88 -10.95 7.73
N TRP A 573 -14.77 -10.46 7.17
CA TRP A 573 -14.75 -9.37 6.22
C TRP A 573 -14.24 -9.84 4.85
N ILE A 574 -15.05 -9.61 3.83
CA ILE A 574 -14.78 -9.90 2.43
C ILE A 574 -14.29 -8.61 1.79
N VAL A 575 -13.01 -8.55 1.46
CA VAL A 575 -12.33 -7.36 0.94
C VAL A 575 -12.06 -7.53 -0.55
N GLY A 576 -12.32 -6.51 -1.36
CA GLY A 576 -11.91 -6.53 -2.76
C GLY A 576 -12.05 -5.18 -3.45
N GLY A 577 -11.48 -5.07 -4.66
CA GLY A 577 -11.60 -3.87 -5.48
C GLY A 577 -12.91 -3.81 -6.28
N ASP A 578 -13.12 -2.71 -7.00
CA ASP A 578 -14.30 -2.55 -7.84
C ASP A 578 -14.39 -3.58 -8.98
N GLY A 579 -13.27 -4.01 -9.55
CA GLY A 579 -13.30 -5.02 -10.60
C GLY A 579 -13.84 -6.38 -10.16
N TRP A 580 -13.59 -6.76 -8.91
CA TRP A 580 -14.21 -7.95 -8.34
C TRP A 580 -15.72 -7.72 -8.12
N ALA A 581 -16.07 -6.71 -7.31
CA ALA A 581 -17.43 -6.53 -6.81
C ALA A 581 -18.44 -6.13 -7.90
N TYR A 582 -18.00 -5.38 -8.91
CA TYR A 582 -18.89 -4.89 -9.96
C TYR A 582 -18.94 -5.83 -11.16
N ASP A 583 -17.85 -6.56 -11.43
CA ASP A 583 -17.71 -7.41 -12.62
C ASP A 583 -17.66 -8.90 -12.30
N ILE A 584 -16.47 -9.46 -12.12
CA ILE A 584 -16.25 -10.91 -12.20
C ILE A 584 -16.86 -11.66 -11.02
N GLY A 585 -16.78 -11.10 -9.81
CA GLY A 585 -17.32 -11.69 -8.58
C GLY A 585 -18.69 -11.14 -8.20
N TYR A 586 -19.34 -10.35 -9.06
CA TYR A 586 -20.63 -9.76 -8.73
C TYR A 586 -21.73 -10.80 -8.50
N GLY A 587 -21.77 -11.87 -9.30
CA GLY A 587 -22.78 -12.92 -9.14
C GLY A 587 -22.69 -13.59 -7.76
N GLY A 588 -21.47 -13.91 -7.33
CA GLY A 588 -21.17 -14.43 -6.00
C GLY A 588 -21.51 -13.43 -4.89
N LEU A 589 -21.08 -12.17 -5.05
CA LEU A 589 -21.37 -11.10 -4.11
C LEU A 589 -22.87 -10.89 -3.91
N ASP A 590 -23.64 -10.84 -5.00
CA ASP A 590 -25.10 -10.71 -4.97
C ASP A 590 -25.75 -11.86 -4.19
N HIS A 591 -25.35 -13.11 -4.47
CA HIS A 591 -25.86 -14.29 -3.75
C HIS A 591 -25.53 -14.25 -2.26
N VAL A 592 -24.31 -13.85 -1.90
CA VAL A 592 -23.84 -13.77 -0.51
C VAL A 592 -24.58 -12.66 0.25
N LEU A 593 -24.81 -11.50 -0.37
CA LEU A 593 -25.62 -10.43 0.22
C LEU A 593 -27.09 -10.86 0.37
N ALA A 594 -27.64 -11.62 -0.56
CA ALA A 594 -29.02 -12.13 -0.50
C ALA A 594 -29.23 -13.19 0.59
N SER A 595 -28.17 -13.90 1.01
CA SER A 595 -28.26 -15.04 1.93
C SER A 595 -28.70 -14.66 3.36
N GLY A 596 -28.60 -13.39 3.75
CA GLY A 596 -28.80 -12.95 5.13
C GLY A 596 -27.67 -13.32 6.10
N ALA A 597 -26.61 -13.99 5.63
CA ALA A 597 -25.46 -14.37 6.44
C ALA A 597 -24.76 -13.15 7.07
N ASN A 598 -24.21 -13.31 8.27
CA ASN A 598 -23.57 -12.22 8.99
C ASN A 598 -22.11 -11.99 8.56
N VAL A 599 -21.95 -11.60 7.30
CA VAL A 599 -20.67 -11.25 6.66
C VAL A 599 -20.61 -9.77 6.33
N LYS A 600 -19.40 -9.22 6.32
CA LYS A 600 -19.15 -7.81 5.99
C LYS A 600 -18.36 -7.73 4.71
N VAL A 601 -18.72 -6.80 3.83
CA VAL A 601 -18.07 -6.62 2.53
C VAL A 601 -17.50 -5.20 2.49
N LEU A 602 -16.19 -5.09 2.22
CA LEU A 602 -15.52 -3.82 1.97
C LEU A 602 -15.04 -3.78 0.52
N VAL A 603 -15.69 -2.94 -0.29
CA VAL A 603 -15.28 -2.67 -1.66
C VAL A 603 -14.44 -1.41 -1.71
N LEU A 604 -13.18 -1.57 -2.11
CA LEU A 604 -12.21 -0.51 -2.33
C LEU A 604 -12.38 0.00 -3.76
N ASP A 605 -13.29 0.96 -3.95
CA ASP A 605 -13.71 1.39 -5.28
C ASP A 605 -12.73 2.41 -5.86
N THR A 606 -11.86 1.93 -6.75
CA THR A 606 -10.92 2.75 -7.53
C THR A 606 -11.46 3.09 -8.91
N GLU A 607 -12.63 2.57 -9.27
CA GLU A 607 -13.33 2.78 -10.54
C GLU A 607 -12.57 2.32 -11.80
N VAL A 608 -11.52 1.51 -11.63
CA VAL A 608 -10.71 0.89 -12.69
C VAL A 608 -10.03 -0.37 -12.14
N TYR A 609 -9.55 -1.26 -13.01
CA TYR A 609 -8.72 -2.38 -12.57
C TYR A 609 -7.30 -1.88 -12.31
N SER A 610 -7.12 -1.34 -11.11
CA SER A 610 -5.90 -0.66 -10.70
C SER A 610 -4.65 -1.54 -10.70
N ASN A 611 -4.78 -2.86 -10.50
CA ASN A 611 -3.65 -3.78 -10.49
C ASN A 611 -3.08 -4.06 -11.89
N THR A 612 -3.96 -4.38 -12.84
CA THR A 612 -3.60 -4.82 -14.20
C THR A 612 -3.32 -3.65 -15.15
N GLY A 613 -3.16 -2.43 -14.61
CA GLY A 613 -2.76 -1.24 -15.36
C GLY A 613 -3.92 -0.38 -15.86
N GLY A 614 -5.05 -0.32 -15.15
CA GLY A 614 -6.11 0.67 -15.37
C GLY A 614 -7.07 0.32 -16.50
N GLN A 615 -7.58 -0.91 -16.54
CA GLN A 615 -8.68 -1.31 -17.41
C GLN A 615 -10.01 -0.71 -16.92
N SER A 616 -10.93 -0.46 -17.85
CA SER A 616 -12.30 -0.09 -17.50
C SER A 616 -13.00 -1.23 -16.74
N SER A 617 -13.76 -0.86 -15.72
CA SER A 617 -14.70 -1.71 -14.98
C SER A 617 -16.14 -1.21 -15.17
N LYS A 618 -17.15 -1.96 -14.73
CA LYS A 618 -18.51 -1.40 -14.60
C LYS A 618 -18.61 -0.28 -13.56
N ALA A 619 -17.60 -0.11 -12.70
CA ALA A 619 -17.49 1.01 -11.77
C ALA A 619 -16.87 2.27 -12.39
N THR A 620 -16.25 2.19 -13.58
CA THR A 620 -15.69 3.36 -14.29
C THR A 620 -16.80 4.36 -14.65
N PRO A 621 -16.60 5.68 -14.42
CA PRO A 621 -17.62 6.71 -14.67
C PRO A 621 -17.69 7.14 -16.15
N ILE A 622 -18.73 7.90 -16.49
CA ILE A 622 -18.87 8.53 -17.82
C ILE A 622 -17.70 9.49 -18.05
N GLY A 623 -17.12 9.45 -19.26
CA GLY A 623 -16.05 10.36 -19.67
C GLY A 623 -14.65 9.94 -19.24
N ALA A 624 -14.50 8.97 -18.32
CA ALA A 624 -13.18 8.49 -17.93
C ALA A 624 -12.54 7.64 -19.03
N VAL A 625 -11.28 7.93 -19.33
CA VAL A 625 -10.42 7.17 -20.22
C VAL A 625 -9.72 6.08 -19.41
N ALA A 626 -9.86 4.84 -19.88
CA ALA A 626 -9.19 3.65 -19.34
C ALA A 626 -8.86 2.69 -20.50
N LYS A 627 -8.06 1.64 -20.26
CA LYS A 627 -7.92 0.59 -21.28
C LYS A 627 -9.29 -0.04 -21.56
N PHE A 628 -9.58 -0.32 -22.83
CA PHE A 628 -10.90 -0.71 -23.33
C PHE A 628 -11.99 0.38 -23.28
N ALA A 629 -11.65 1.62 -22.87
CA ALA A 629 -12.52 2.79 -22.91
C ALA A 629 -11.73 4.03 -23.37
N ALA A 630 -10.96 3.90 -24.45
CA ALA A 630 -10.03 4.93 -24.91
C ALA A 630 -10.72 6.24 -25.34
N GLY A 631 -11.95 6.15 -25.87
CA GLY A 631 -12.78 7.30 -26.25
C GLY A 631 -13.58 7.93 -25.11
N GLY A 632 -13.26 7.58 -23.86
CA GLY A 632 -14.07 7.87 -22.69
C GLY A 632 -15.25 6.91 -22.57
N LYS A 633 -15.50 6.37 -21.38
CA LYS A 633 -16.63 5.46 -21.16
C LYS A 633 -17.95 6.21 -21.34
N GLU A 634 -18.87 5.63 -22.12
CA GLU A 634 -20.16 6.27 -22.43
C GLU A 634 -21.26 5.94 -21.42
N ILE A 635 -21.18 4.74 -20.87
CA ILE A 635 -22.20 4.17 -20.00
C ILE A 635 -21.93 4.61 -18.57
N ALA A 636 -22.99 4.91 -17.82
CA ALA A 636 -22.91 5.26 -16.41
C ALA A 636 -22.21 4.19 -15.56
N LYS A 637 -21.74 4.62 -14.38
CA LYS A 637 -21.28 3.72 -13.33
C LYS A 637 -22.45 2.81 -12.91
N LYS A 638 -22.22 1.50 -12.81
CA LYS A 638 -23.20 0.56 -12.24
C LYS A 638 -23.44 0.96 -10.78
N ASP A 639 -24.70 1.09 -10.36
CA ASP A 639 -25.02 1.45 -8.98
C ASP A 639 -25.18 0.20 -8.10
N LEU A 640 -24.04 -0.33 -7.63
CA LEU A 640 -24.02 -1.50 -6.74
C LEU A 640 -24.73 -1.24 -5.42
N ALA A 641 -24.69 -0.01 -4.90
CA ALA A 641 -25.35 0.31 -3.64
C ALA A 641 -26.87 0.21 -3.78
N LEU A 642 -27.44 0.82 -4.83
CA LEU A 642 -28.87 0.75 -5.10
C LEU A 642 -29.36 -0.68 -5.29
N ILE A 643 -28.60 -1.51 -6.00
CA ILE A 643 -28.93 -2.92 -6.18
C ILE A 643 -28.93 -3.65 -4.84
N ALA A 644 -27.91 -3.46 -4.00
CA ALA A 644 -27.85 -4.10 -2.69
C ALA A 644 -28.96 -3.64 -1.73
N MET A 645 -29.33 -2.35 -1.76
CA MET A 645 -30.43 -1.82 -0.94
C MET A 645 -31.80 -2.40 -1.30
N GLN A 646 -31.98 -2.88 -2.54
CA GLN A 646 -33.24 -3.47 -2.99
C GLN A 646 -33.61 -4.74 -2.20
N TYR A 647 -32.64 -5.45 -1.61
CA TYR A 647 -32.88 -6.61 -0.75
C TYR A 647 -33.58 -6.25 0.57
N GLY A 648 -33.53 -4.99 1.00
CA GLY A 648 -34.16 -4.50 2.23
C GLY A 648 -33.46 -4.90 3.54
N HIS A 649 -32.75 -6.02 3.57
CA HIS A 649 -32.09 -6.59 4.74
C HIS A 649 -30.55 -6.51 4.67
N VAL A 650 -30.00 -5.79 3.69
CA VAL A 650 -28.55 -5.58 3.56
C VAL A 650 -28.23 -4.18 4.09
N TYR A 651 -27.30 -4.06 5.04
CA TYR A 651 -26.75 -2.76 5.42
C TYR A 651 -25.86 -2.24 4.29
N VAL A 652 -26.04 -0.99 3.84
CA VAL A 652 -25.24 -0.44 2.74
C VAL A 652 -24.71 0.95 3.10
N ALA A 653 -23.42 1.20 2.92
CA ALA A 653 -22.84 2.53 3.13
C ALA A 653 -21.88 2.93 2.00
N ARG A 654 -21.93 4.21 1.61
CA ARG A 654 -20.88 4.85 0.80
C ARG A 654 -20.05 5.77 1.67
N VAL A 655 -18.73 5.59 1.64
CA VAL A 655 -17.79 6.31 2.50
C VAL A 655 -16.66 6.94 1.69
N ALA A 656 -16.13 8.05 2.20
CA ALA A 656 -14.95 8.73 1.68
C ALA A 656 -14.24 9.47 2.83
N PHE A 657 -13.14 8.92 3.36
CA PHE A 657 -12.50 9.47 4.58
C PHE A 657 -12.02 10.91 4.41
N GLY A 658 -11.57 11.28 3.20
CA GLY A 658 -11.07 12.62 2.89
C GLY A 658 -12.18 13.67 2.87
N ALA A 659 -13.43 13.24 2.63
CA ALA A 659 -14.59 14.11 2.67
C ALA A 659 -15.21 14.22 4.06
N LYS A 660 -15.40 13.07 4.75
CA LYS A 660 -16.06 13.01 6.06
C LYS A 660 -15.58 11.82 6.89
N ASP A 661 -14.40 11.96 7.49
CA ASP A 661 -13.75 10.96 8.35
C ASP A 661 -14.67 10.38 9.44
N GLY A 662 -15.41 11.21 10.17
CA GLY A 662 -16.34 10.76 11.21
C GLY A 662 -17.47 9.88 10.67
N GLN A 663 -17.98 10.15 9.45
CA GLN A 663 -18.98 9.30 8.81
C GLN A 663 -18.40 7.95 8.40
N THR A 664 -17.13 7.93 7.96
CA THR A 664 -16.43 6.68 7.61
C THR A 664 -16.29 5.77 8.83
N VAL A 665 -15.84 6.33 9.97
CA VAL A 665 -15.75 5.59 11.24
C VAL A 665 -17.12 5.06 11.69
N LEU A 666 -18.15 5.89 11.60
CA LEU A 666 -19.52 5.50 11.97
C LEU A 666 -20.03 4.35 11.10
N ALA A 667 -19.91 4.47 9.77
CA ALA A 667 -20.40 3.46 8.82
C ALA A 667 -19.70 2.10 9.01
N MET A 668 -18.38 2.09 9.19
CA MET A 668 -17.64 0.84 9.42
C MET A 668 -18.05 0.16 10.73
N ARG A 669 -18.29 0.95 11.79
CA ARG A 669 -18.75 0.43 13.09
C ARG A 669 -20.18 -0.09 13.02
N GLU A 670 -21.07 0.62 12.33
CA GLU A 670 -22.46 0.18 12.11
C GLU A 670 -22.53 -1.10 11.28
N ALA A 671 -21.74 -1.21 10.21
CA ALA A 671 -21.63 -2.40 9.39
C ALA A 671 -21.19 -3.62 10.24
N GLU A 672 -20.12 -3.48 11.03
CA GLU A 672 -19.64 -4.52 11.94
C GLU A 672 -20.69 -4.94 12.98
N ALA A 673 -21.42 -3.96 13.54
CA ALA A 673 -22.43 -4.20 14.56
C ALA A 673 -23.72 -4.82 14.00
N TYR A 674 -24.00 -4.64 12.71
CA TYR A 674 -25.17 -5.22 12.06
C TYR A 674 -25.12 -6.76 12.11
N ARG A 675 -26.25 -7.42 12.39
CA ARG A 675 -26.33 -8.89 12.46
C ARG A 675 -26.94 -9.42 11.16
N GLY A 676 -26.15 -9.38 10.10
CA GLY A 676 -26.55 -9.67 8.74
C GLY A 676 -25.53 -9.15 7.72
N PRO A 677 -25.83 -9.24 6.42
CA PRO A 677 -24.92 -8.83 5.37
C PRO A 677 -24.75 -7.31 5.37
N ALA A 678 -23.50 -6.84 5.30
CA ALA A 678 -23.20 -5.41 5.20
C ALA A 678 -22.26 -5.14 4.03
N LEU A 679 -22.54 -4.10 3.25
CA LEU A 679 -21.74 -3.63 2.12
C LEU A 679 -21.25 -2.21 2.38
N VAL A 680 -19.93 -2.02 2.44
CA VAL A 680 -19.29 -0.71 2.54
C VAL A 680 -18.54 -0.45 1.23
N LEU A 681 -18.97 0.58 0.49
CA LEU A 681 -18.31 1.06 -0.72
C LEU A 681 -17.43 2.27 -0.38
N ALA A 682 -16.12 2.09 -0.47
CA ALA A 682 -15.13 3.07 -0.06
C ALA A 682 -14.46 3.72 -1.27
N TYR A 683 -14.67 5.01 -1.48
CA TYR A 683 -14.00 5.74 -2.57
C TYR A 683 -12.49 5.74 -2.33
N SER A 684 -11.75 5.14 -3.25
CA SER A 684 -10.33 4.85 -3.11
C SER A 684 -9.56 5.53 -4.26
N HIS A 685 -8.95 6.68 -3.98
CA HIS A 685 -8.15 7.38 -4.98
C HIS A 685 -6.92 6.55 -5.39
N CYS A 686 -6.54 6.62 -6.66
CA CYS A 686 -5.51 5.76 -7.24
C CYS A 686 -4.59 6.53 -8.20
N ILE A 687 -3.35 6.07 -8.37
CA ILE A 687 -2.42 6.58 -9.39
C ILE A 687 -3.03 6.55 -10.80
N ALA A 688 -3.95 5.62 -11.08
CA ALA A 688 -4.63 5.48 -12.36
C ALA A 688 -5.58 6.64 -12.67
N HIS A 689 -5.97 7.43 -11.67
CA HIS A 689 -6.77 8.66 -11.87
C HIS A 689 -5.91 9.78 -12.46
N GLY A 690 -4.59 9.73 -12.24
CA GLY A 690 -3.61 10.62 -12.85
C GLY A 690 -3.63 12.03 -12.26
N PHE A 691 -3.48 12.11 -10.93
CA PHE A 691 -3.24 13.35 -10.19
C PHE A 691 -2.26 13.10 -9.03
N PRO A 692 -1.65 14.13 -8.43
CA PRO A 692 -0.74 13.94 -7.30
C PRO A 692 -1.46 13.39 -6.06
N LEU A 693 -1.10 12.17 -5.62
CA LEU A 693 -1.85 11.47 -4.57
C LEU A 693 -1.78 12.12 -3.18
N HIS A 694 -0.86 13.04 -2.93
CA HIS A 694 -0.89 13.85 -1.71
C HIS A 694 -2.15 14.73 -1.62
N LEU A 695 -2.81 15.02 -2.74
CA LEU A 695 -4.12 15.69 -2.81
C LEU A 695 -5.30 14.72 -2.71
N GLY A 696 -5.04 13.43 -2.44
CA GLY A 696 -6.06 12.38 -2.43
C GLY A 696 -7.26 12.71 -1.55
N ALA A 697 -7.04 13.18 -0.32
CA ALA A 697 -8.11 13.55 0.61
C ALA A 697 -8.96 14.73 0.08
N GLU A 698 -8.32 15.74 -0.51
CA GLU A 698 -9.01 16.88 -1.12
C GLU A 698 -9.82 16.43 -2.35
N GLN A 699 -9.27 15.53 -3.17
CA GLN A 699 -9.97 14.99 -4.32
C GLN A 699 -11.19 14.15 -3.90
N GLN A 700 -11.12 13.38 -2.81
CA GLN A 700 -12.30 12.72 -2.24
C GLN A 700 -13.35 13.74 -1.77
N LYS A 701 -12.91 14.86 -1.17
CA LYS A 701 -13.82 15.95 -0.79
C LYS A 701 -14.51 16.57 -2.00
N LEU A 702 -13.78 16.82 -3.09
CA LEU A 702 -14.35 17.33 -4.35
C LEU A 702 -15.33 16.33 -4.99
N ALA A 703 -15.04 15.03 -4.90
CA ALA A 703 -15.97 13.98 -5.35
C ALA A 703 -17.32 14.05 -4.60
N VAL A 704 -17.30 14.29 -3.29
CA VAL A 704 -18.55 14.44 -2.51
C VAL A 704 -19.20 15.79 -2.78
N ASP A 705 -18.45 16.89 -2.73
CA ASP A 705 -18.98 18.25 -2.87
C ASP A 705 -19.56 18.52 -4.28
N SER A 706 -19.13 17.78 -5.30
CA SER A 706 -19.70 17.82 -6.67
C SER A 706 -20.91 16.91 -6.87
N GLY A 707 -21.27 16.09 -5.88
CA GLY A 707 -22.30 15.06 -6.00
C GLY A 707 -21.86 13.78 -6.72
N TYR A 708 -20.62 13.70 -7.20
CA TYR A 708 -20.08 12.52 -7.88
C TYR A 708 -20.12 11.26 -6.98
N TRP A 709 -19.82 11.44 -5.69
CA TRP A 709 -19.81 10.37 -4.69
C TRP A 709 -20.67 10.74 -3.47
N PRO A 710 -22.01 10.64 -3.52
CA PRO A 710 -22.84 10.92 -2.35
C PRO A 710 -22.51 9.96 -1.20
N LEU A 711 -22.45 10.50 0.02
CA LEU A 711 -22.22 9.72 1.24
C LEU A 711 -23.56 9.41 1.88
N PHE A 712 -23.79 8.15 2.21
CA PHE A 712 -25.01 7.71 2.88
C PHE A 712 -24.80 6.40 3.63
N ARG A 713 -25.76 6.09 4.49
CA ARG A 713 -25.89 4.80 5.17
C ARG A 713 -27.36 4.36 5.09
N TYR A 714 -27.57 3.14 4.63
CA TYR A 714 -28.84 2.43 4.64
C TYR A 714 -28.77 1.38 5.74
N ASP A 715 -29.62 1.52 6.76
CA ASP A 715 -29.67 0.63 7.90
C ASP A 715 -31.04 -0.06 8.00
N PRO A 716 -31.14 -1.37 7.68
CA PRO A 716 -32.37 -2.15 7.80
C PRO A 716 -33.03 -2.08 9.19
N ARG A 717 -32.25 -1.85 10.26
CA ARG A 717 -32.75 -1.77 11.64
C ARG A 717 -33.66 -0.55 11.85
N LEU A 718 -33.52 0.49 11.04
CA LEU A 718 -34.39 1.67 11.08
C LEU A 718 -35.75 1.37 10.46
N ALA A 719 -35.78 0.65 9.33
CA ALA A 719 -37.03 0.20 8.71
C ALA A 719 -37.84 -0.70 9.65
N ALA A 720 -37.17 -1.56 10.42
CA ALA A 720 -37.81 -2.39 11.45
C ALA A 720 -38.48 -1.57 12.58
N LYS A 721 -38.12 -0.29 12.73
CA LYS A 721 -38.72 0.67 13.68
C LYS A 721 -39.73 1.61 13.00
N GLY A 722 -40.04 1.41 11.72
CA GLY A 722 -40.89 2.32 10.94
C GLY A 722 -40.19 3.64 10.54
N GLU A 723 -38.87 3.74 10.71
CA GLU A 723 -38.07 4.89 10.28
C GLU A 723 -37.55 4.71 8.85
N ILE A 724 -37.17 5.81 8.21
CA ILE A 724 -36.52 5.78 6.88
C ILE A 724 -35.13 5.12 7.02
N PRO A 725 -34.86 4.02 6.30
CA PRO A 725 -33.60 3.30 6.44
C PRO A 725 -32.40 4.04 5.85
N LEU A 726 -32.62 4.88 4.82
CA LEU A 726 -31.56 5.64 4.19
C LEU A 726 -31.32 6.99 4.88
N ARG A 727 -30.10 7.21 5.36
CA ARG A 727 -29.60 8.49 5.84
C ARG A 727 -28.57 9.04 4.85
N LEU A 728 -28.92 10.14 4.17
CA LEU A 728 -28.00 10.86 3.28
C LEU A 728 -27.09 11.76 4.11
N ASP A 729 -25.81 11.40 4.22
CA ASP A 729 -24.82 12.05 5.09
C ASP A 729 -24.04 13.19 4.40
N SER A 730 -24.07 13.24 3.06
CA SER A 730 -23.50 14.33 2.25
C SER A 730 -24.53 15.44 2.00
N PRO A 731 -24.11 16.72 1.94
CA PRO A 731 -24.98 17.81 1.51
C PRO A 731 -25.25 17.75 -0.01
N ALA A 732 -26.23 18.54 -0.46
CA ALA A 732 -26.46 18.76 -1.88
C ALA A 732 -25.19 19.26 -2.61
N PRO A 733 -25.00 18.93 -3.90
CA PRO A 733 -23.83 19.36 -4.66
C PRO A 733 -23.62 20.87 -4.58
N LYS A 734 -22.43 21.30 -4.18
CA LYS A 734 -22.04 22.71 -3.98
C LYS A 734 -21.19 23.25 -5.13
N ILE A 735 -20.61 22.37 -5.92
CA ILE A 735 -19.72 22.68 -7.05
C ILE A 735 -20.13 21.87 -8.28
N GLY A 736 -19.74 22.33 -9.46
CA GLY A 736 -19.87 21.56 -10.69
C GLY A 736 -18.91 20.36 -10.72
N LEU A 737 -19.30 19.33 -11.48
CA LEU A 737 -18.52 18.11 -11.68
C LEU A 737 -17.20 18.38 -12.42
N ASP A 738 -17.17 19.43 -13.25
CA ASP A 738 -16.00 19.89 -13.99
C ASP A 738 -14.80 20.19 -13.07
N LYS A 739 -15.03 20.71 -11.86
CA LYS A 739 -13.95 20.96 -10.88
C LYS A 739 -13.30 19.68 -10.39
N PHE A 740 -14.08 18.61 -10.22
CA PHE A 740 -13.55 17.29 -9.87
C PHE A 740 -12.81 16.67 -11.06
N MET A 741 -13.43 16.67 -12.24
CA MET A 741 -12.88 16.05 -13.44
C MET A 741 -11.60 16.72 -13.95
N SER A 742 -11.49 18.04 -13.85
CA SER A 742 -10.33 18.80 -14.35
C SER A 742 -9.02 18.49 -13.62
N ASN A 743 -9.08 17.98 -12.40
CA ASN A 743 -7.91 17.57 -11.63
C ASN A 743 -7.33 16.22 -12.08
N GLU A 744 -8.09 15.42 -12.82
CA GLU A 744 -7.73 14.03 -13.12
C GLU A 744 -7.40 13.83 -14.60
N THR A 745 -6.18 13.33 -14.86
CA THR A 745 -5.71 13.06 -16.23
C THR A 745 -6.62 12.05 -16.95
N ARG A 746 -7.29 11.13 -16.24
CA ARG A 746 -8.24 10.18 -16.85
C ARG A 746 -9.42 10.86 -17.56
N PHE A 747 -9.76 12.11 -17.25
CA PHE A 747 -10.73 12.90 -18.02
C PHE A 747 -10.02 13.87 -18.97
N GLY A 748 -8.92 14.49 -18.54
CA GLY A 748 -8.17 15.48 -19.33
C GLY A 748 -7.55 14.92 -20.62
N MET A 749 -7.15 13.65 -20.66
CA MET A 749 -6.58 13.02 -21.87
C MET A 749 -7.56 13.05 -23.05
N LEU A 750 -8.85 12.80 -22.80
CA LEU A 750 -9.85 12.83 -23.86
C LEU A 750 -10.01 14.22 -24.43
N ARG A 751 -10.00 15.26 -23.58
CA ARG A 751 -10.10 16.66 -23.99
C ARG A 751 -8.96 17.07 -24.94
N ASN A 752 -7.77 16.50 -24.78
CA ASN A 752 -6.62 16.77 -25.65
C ASN A 752 -6.70 16.08 -27.01
N VAL A 753 -7.36 14.92 -27.10
CA VAL A 753 -7.41 14.10 -28.32
C VAL A 753 -8.70 14.33 -29.10
N ALA A 754 -9.83 14.49 -28.41
CA ALA A 754 -11.16 14.69 -28.96
C ALA A 754 -11.99 15.67 -28.09
N PRO A 755 -11.75 16.99 -28.18
CA PRO A 755 -12.37 18.00 -27.32
C PRO A 755 -13.90 17.98 -27.33
N ALA A 756 -14.52 17.93 -28.51
CA ALA A 756 -15.98 17.93 -28.66
C ALA A 756 -16.62 16.71 -27.97
N ARG A 757 -15.97 15.55 -28.06
CA ARG A 757 -16.41 14.32 -27.38
C ARG A 757 -16.25 14.42 -25.87
N ALA A 758 -15.15 15.02 -25.40
CA ALA A 758 -14.93 15.24 -23.98
C ALA A 758 -16.02 16.15 -23.38
N ASP A 759 -16.37 17.23 -24.07
CA ASP A 759 -17.42 18.16 -23.64
C ASP A 759 -18.81 17.49 -23.63
N GLU A 760 -19.13 16.69 -24.66
CA GLU A 760 -20.37 15.89 -24.70
C GLU A 760 -20.48 14.94 -23.50
N LEU A 761 -19.42 14.15 -23.24
CA LEU A 761 -19.41 13.20 -22.13
C LEU A 761 -19.41 13.90 -20.77
N ALA A 762 -18.76 15.05 -20.63
CA ALA A 762 -18.78 15.84 -19.40
C ALA A 762 -20.18 16.38 -19.09
N ALA A 763 -20.91 16.88 -20.10
CA ALA A 763 -22.30 17.31 -19.94
C ALA A 763 -23.20 16.14 -19.52
N ARG A 764 -23.09 14.99 -20.19
CA ARG A 764 -23.82 13.76 -19.83
C ARG A 764 -23.49 13.27 -18.41
N ALA A 765 -22.23 13.36 -18.00
CA ALA A 765 -21.79 13.00 -16.66
C ALA A 765 -22.40 13.95 -15.61
N GLN A 766 -22.41 15.26 -15.87
CA GLN A 766 -23.01 16.25 -14.98
C GLN A 766 -24.52 16.02 -14.79
N ASP A 767 -25.25 15.74 -15.86
CA ASP A 767 -26.68 15.44 -15.80
C ASP A 767 -26.97 14.10 -15.11
N HIS A 768 -26.12 13.10 -15.33
CA HIS A 768 -26.21 11.84 -14.60
C HIS A 768 -26.02 12.05 -13.09
N VAL A 769 -24.99 12.79 -12.66
CA VAL A 769 -24.73 13.11 -11.24
C VAL A 769 -25.91 13.82 -10.59
N ARG A 770 -26.51 14.81 -11.26
CA ARG A 770 -27.71 15.52 -10.75
C ARG A 770 -28.88 14.56 -10.52
N ARG A 771 -29.20 13.74 -11.53
CA ARG A 771 -30.30 12.75 -11.44
C ARG A 771 -30.03 11.70 -10.36
N HIS A 772 -28.79 11.23 -10.28
CA HIS A 772 -28.37 10.22 -9.32
C HIS A 772 -28.46 10.72 -7.87
N TYR A 773 -28.00 11.94 -7.63
CA TYR A 773 -28.13 12.58 -6.33
C TYR A 773 -29.61 12.80 -5.94
N ALA A 774 -30.43 13.27 -6.88
CA ALA A 774 -31.87 13.48 -6.66
C ALA A 774 -32.61 12.17 -6.30
N LEU A 775 -32.22 11.05 -6.91
CA LEU A 775 -32.74 9.72 -6.54
C LEU A 775 -32.46 9.41 -5.06
N TYR A 776 -31.23 9.60 -4.60
CA TYR A 776 -30.89 9.35 -3.19
C TYR A 776 -31.57 10.32 -2.22
N GLN A 777 -31.77 11.57 -2.63
CA GLN A 777 -32.58 12.51 -1.84
C GLN A 777 -34.01 12.02 -1.69
N HIS A 778 -34.62 11.51 -2.77
CA HIS A 778 -35.97 10.96 -2.73
C HIS A 778 -36.05 9.73 -1.81
N LEU A 779 -35.09 8.80 -1.90
CA LEU A 779 -35.02 7.62 -1.05
C LEU A 779 -34.78 7.95 0.44
N ALA A 780 -34.16 9.09 0.74
CA ALA A 780 -33.91 9.57 2.10
C ALA A 780 -35.04 10.46 2.65
N ALA A 781 -36.03 10.82 1.82
CA ALA A 781 -37.14 11.67 2.21
C ALA A 781 -38.27 10.85 2.89
N PRO A 782 -39.02 11.44 3.82
CA PRO A 782 -40.24 10.82 4.35
C PRO A 782 -41.24 10.56 3.22
N ALA A 783 -41.95 9.42 3.28
CA ALA A 783 -43.02 9.14 2.33
C ALA A 783 -44.10 10.24 2.41
N ALA A 784 -44.40 10.88 1.29
CA ALA A 784 -45.48 11.85 1.20
C ALA A 784 -46.81 11.10 1.34
N GLY A 785 -47.44 11.12 2.53
CA GLY A 785 -48.82 10.63 2.69
C GLY A 785 -49.26 9.99 4.00
N SER A 786 -48.46 9.90 5.06
CA SER A 786 -48.98 9.49 6.38
C SER A 786 -49.48 10.72 7.17
N ASN A 787 -50.67 11.21 6.80
CA ASN A 787 -51.40 12.20 7.59
C ASN A 787 -52.26 11.41 8.63
N PRO A 788 -51.97 11.45 9.95
CA PRO A 788 -52.85 10.85 10.93
C PRO A 788 -53.97 11.86 11.22
N GLY A 789 -55.00 11.90 10.39
CA GLY A 789 -56.01 12.94 10.53
C GLY A 789 -57.18 12.84 9.57
N HIS A 790 -57.99 11.81 9.72
CA HIS A 790 -59.43 11.92 9.48
C HIS A 790 -60.17 10.98 10.44
N PRO A 791 -60.89 11.50 11.45
CA PRO A 791 -61.87 10.70 12.18
C PRO A 791 -63.08 10.52 11.25
N SER A 792 -63.40 9.28 10.90
CA SER A 792 -64.70 8.95 10.33
C SER A 792 -65.75 9.04 11.44
N SER A 793 -66.72 9.91 11.23
CA SER A 793 -67.99 10.05 11.95
C SER A 793 -68.72 8.74 12.18
#